data_AF-A0A0B7I3I1-F1
#
_entry.id   AF-A0A0B7I3I1-F1
#
_cell.length_a   1.000
_cell.length_b   1.000
_cell.length_c   1.000
_cell.angle_alpha   90.00
_cell.angle_beta   90.00
_cell.angle_gamma   90.00
#
_symmetry.space_group_name_H-M   'P 1'
#
loop_
_entity.id
_entity.type
_entity.pdbx_description
1 polymer ?
#
loop_
_entity_poly.entity_id
_entity_poly.type
_entity_poly.pdbx_seq_one_letter_code
_entity_poly.pdbx_strand_id
1 'polypeptide(L)'
;MKIAVRNIIYMFFILFFGSLNAQSYWQPNNTTGKREQKEGKFYYRLDKEAFAKALLKNVRQTSKSIAEVYIPNGEGDIESFRLQETQVLSSVLQEKYPHIKTFAGVSVTNPLRSIRITWSPRGLNAIMEENFHYSFIESTDDEGFLYEVYHRDMTEKNPIKCTTQAFASEKKLTKRATYSTENKVRTFRIAIAATHEYTQYFGGKSNALIQVVNTINRVNQVYGSQMSIQFQLVSDQNILFDTEAADPLKNINYDQWLNEQGNLKEAKILQELFDNQVGSVNYDVGHLFHHEDVGGNAGCIGCVCESGKKGAGFSAINFSKVSPDYFEIDLFCHELGHQMGAYHTFSYDNEGTDSQVEPGSGSTIMGYAGVLMSQNLQQRSDAYFHHRSIYDIMQNVKEKRCAIITDSGNTVPEIHDILSYTIPKGTAYLLEGTASDADEDTLLYRWEQADSRTNSYSFSPNAKTGAIARSLPPSINSKRYIPRLSRIVSGELTQTHPAQNSAWETVTNVGRTLNWSFVVSDRNTSATTVGNTTYKTIQVVVNDKAGPFSVLSHTTPSNWYVGQTETIRWDVANTDSDNINVKTISVLFSEDGGATFSHTLATGIPNNGTAKITIPSIPITNQGKFMIKAEGNIFLAVNKSTITIKENDDVDGDGIMSNADNCPELANPNQEDLDRDGIGDACDDDWDGDGVHNDNDNCPRQSNSNQLDLDRDGIGDVCDDDLDGDGVPNDSDNCPEIYNPNQADLDNDGIGDLCDNDIDGDGIANDIDTSLDYVLISNAFSPNNDGIHDYFSILRAEEYPNSTLRIYNQLGQLVYETKGYKNQWSGMGSNGKKVPQGSYFYIFTLDNTEMYTRKGWIFINY
;
A
#
# COMPACT_ATOMS: atom_id res chain seq x y z
N MET A 1 -2.66 81.03 -11.20
CA MET A 1 -2.63 81.02 -12.68
C MET A 1 -1.33 80.37 -13.12
N LYS A 2 -1.45 79.20 -13.78
CA LYS A 2 -0.44 78.51 -14.61
C LYS A 2 0.87 78.05 -13.93
N ILE A 3 1.19 76.77 -14.19
CA ILE A 3 2.48 76.07 -14.05
C ILE A 3 2.77 75.48 -12.66
N ALA A 4 2.41 74.19 -12.48
CA ALA A 4 3.20 73.17 -11.76
C ALA A 4 2.42 71.85 -11.57
N VAL A 5 1.87 71.25 -12.64
CA VAL A 5 1.41 69.84 -12.62
C VAL A 5 1.73 69.22 -13.98
N ARG A 6 3.02 69.14 -14.29
CA ARG A 6 3.54 68.48 -15.49
C ARG A 6 5.02 68.21 -15.28
N ASN A 7 5.37 67.33 -14.34
CA ASN A 7 6.70 66.71 -14.19
C ASN A 7 6.80 65.60 -13.11
N ILE A 8 5.69 64.94 -12.74
CA ILE A 8 5.73 63.77 -11.81
C ILE A 8 5.08 62.51 -12.42
N ILE A 9 4.58 62.56 -13.67
CA ILE A 9 3.99 61.39 -14.35
C ILE A 9 4.91 60.79 -15.43
N TYR A 10 6.01 61.47 -15.79
CA TYR A 10 6.98 60.96 -16.79
C TYR A 10 8.25 60.32 -16.19
N MET A 11 8.38 60.25 -14.86
CA MET A 11 9.53 59.62 -14.18
C MET A 11 9.14 58.40 -13.32
N PHE A 12 7.87 57.96 -13.43
CA PHE A 12 7.39 56.70 -12.85
C PHE A 12 6.96 55.67 -13.91
N PHE A 13 7.09 56.01 -15.20
CA PHE A 13 6.77 55.14 -16.34
C PHE A 13 8.02 54.62 -17.10
N ILE A 14 9.23 54.85 -16.57
CA ILE A 14 10.51 54.41 -17.18
C ILE A 14 11.28 53.42 -16.27
N LEU A 15 10.75 53.08 -15.09
CA LEU A 15 11.37 52.12 -14.15
C LEU A 15 10.64 50.77 -14.04
N PHE A 16 9.63 50.52 -14.89
CA PHE A 16 8.87 49.26 -14.91
C PHE A 16 8.86 48.56 -16.30
N PHE A 17 9.83 48.88 -17.16
CA PHE A 17 10.07 48.20 -18.45
C PHE A 17 11.53 47.78 -18.62
N GLY A 18 12.21 47.45 -17.51
CA GLY A 18 13.61 47.00 -17.50
C GLY A 18 13.82 45.49 -17.33
N SER A 19 12.75 44.68 -17.24
CA SER A 19 12.85 43.25 -16.91
C SER A 19 11.91 42.34 -17.72
N LEU A 20 11.43 42.79 -18.87
CA LEU A 20 10.59 42.00 -19.77
C LEU A 20 11.17 42.05 -21.18
N ASN A 21 12.19 41.24 -21.42
CA ASN A 21 12.60 40.62 -22.69
C ASN A 21 14.04 40.05 -22.55
N ALA A 22 14.24 39.11 -21.64
CA ALA A 22 15.27 38.09 -21.89
C ALA A 22 14.67 37.17 -22.95
N GLN A 23 14.92 37.49 -24.22
CA GLN A 23 14.47 36.65 -25.33
C GLN A 23 15.24 35.34 -25.22
N SER A 24 14.61 34.32 -24.62
CA SER A 24 15.15 32.97 -24.57
C SER A 24 15.47 32.54 -26.00
N TYR A 25 16.71 32.12 -26.25
CA TYR A 25 17.09 31.53 -27.54
C TYR A 25 16.47 30.14 -27.74
N TRP A 26 15.71 29.62 -26.76
CA TRP A 26 14.82 28.48 -26.90
C TRP A 26 13.37 28.94 -27.06
N GLN A 27 12.71 28.47 -28.12
CA GLN A 27 11.29 28.71 -28.37
C GLN A 27 10.55 27.37 -28.43
N PRO A 28 9.49 27.15 -27.65
CA PRO A 28 8.66 25.96 -27.79
C PRO A 28 8.16 25.80 -29.23
N ASN A 29 8.34 24.61 -29.81
CA ASN A 29 7.94 24.32 -31.17
C ASN A 29 6.59 23.60 -31.19
N ASN A 30 5.50 24.38 -31.20
CA ASN A 30 4.13 23.87 -31.26
C ASN A 30 3.65 23.57 -32.70
N THR A 31 4.52 23.71 -33.72
CA THR A 31 4.14 23.59 -35.14
C THR A 31 4.27 22.19 -35.74
N THR A 32 4.83 21.22 -35.02
CA THR A 32 4.70 19.80 -35.39
C THR A 32 3.23 19.41 -35.20
N GLY A 33 2.52 18.98 -36.25
CA GLY A 33 1.13 18.56 -36.13
C GLY A 33 0.98 17.48 -35.04
N LYS A 34 -0.19 17.39 -34.38
CA LYS A 34 -0.47 16.42 -33.28
C LYS A 34 -0.09 14.95 -33.57
N ARG A 35 0.19 14.58 -34.83
CA ARG A 35 0.64 13.24 -35.24
C ARG A 35 2.15 12.99 -35.07
N GLU A 36 2.99 14.01 -34.94
CA GLU A 36 4.46 13.86 -34.82
C GLU A 36 4.96 14.01 -33.37
N GLN A 37 4.16 14.60 -32.47
CA GLN A 37 4.54 14.73 -31.06
C GLN A 37 4.37 13.38 -30.34
N LYS A 38 5.48 12.83 -29.85
CA LYS A 38 5.44 11.64 -29.00
C LYS A 38 5.12 12.05 -27.56
N GLU A 39 4.30 11.25 -26.89
CA GLU A 39 3.99 11.43 -25.47
C GLU A 39 5.28 11.38 -24.63
N GLY A 40 5.38 12.27 -23.62
CA GLY A 40 6.57 12.37 -22.77
C GLY A 40 7.79 13.09 -23.37
N LYS A 41 7.63 13.76 -24.53
CA LYS A 41 8.68 14.59 -25.14
C LYS A 41 8.26 16.04 -25.31
N PHE A 42 9.23 16.94 -25.18
CA PHE A 42 9.07 18.37 -25.44
C PHE A 42 9.88 18.79 -26.65
N TYR A 43 9.35 19.72 -27.46
CA TYR A 43 9.98 20.13 -28.71
C TYR A 43 10.30 21.62 -28.67
N TYR A 44 11.52 21.96 -29.08
CA TYR A 44 11.99 23.34 -29.11
C TYR A 44 12.68 23.69 -30.43
N ARG A 45 12.71 24.99 -30.71
CA ARG A 45 13.56 25.61 -31.70
C ARG A 45 14.66 26.41 -31.00
N LEU A 46 15.90 26.26 -31.47
CA LEU A 46 17.06 26.99 -30.94
C LEU A 46 17.52 28.09 -31.90
N ASP A 47 17.66 29.31 -31.40
CA ASP A 47 18.47 30.35 -32.03
C ASP A 47 19.96 30.07 -31.74
N LYS A 48 20.61 29.37 -32.69
CA LYS A 48 22.00 28.93 -32.57
C LYS A 48 22.98 30.09 -32.40
N GLU A 49 22.75 31.22 -33.05
CA GLU A 49 23.67 32.37 -32.98
C GLU A 49 23.58 33.03 -31.61
N ALA A 50 22.36 33.24 -31.10
CA ALA A 50 22.14 33.78 -29.78
C ALA A 50 22.68 32.84 -28.69
N PHE A 51 22.46 31.52 -28.80
CA PHE A 51 23.01 30.52 -27.89
C PHE A 51 24.53 30.50 -27.89
N ALA A 52 25.16 30.42 -29.08
CA ALA A 52 26.61 30.41 -29.21
C ALA A 52 27.23 31.68 -28.60
N LYS A 53 26.59 32.83 -28.81
CA LYS A 53 27.03 34.09 -28.20
C LYS A 53 26.93 34.02 -26.67
N ALA A 54 25.84 33.50 -26.10
CA ALA A 54 25.72 33.35 -24.65
C ALA A 54 26.77 32.41 -24.08
N LEU A 55 26.95 31.23 -24.69
CA LEU A 55 27.90 30.21 -24.27
C LEU A 55 29.36 30.69 -24.36
N LEU A 56 29.73 31.44 -25.42
CA LEU A 56 31.13 31.81 -25.71
C LEU A 56 31.52 33.23 -25.24
N LYS A 57 30.56 34.10 -24.89
CA LYS A 57 30.83 35.50 -24.46
C LYS A 57 31.48 35.58 -23.08
N ASN A 58 31.16 34.65 -22.17
CA ASN A 58 31.71 34.64 -20.82
C ASN A 58 33.05 33.87 -20.73
N VAL A 59 33.44 33.12 -21.78
CA VAL A 59 34.60 32.20 -21.74
C VAL A 59 35.94 32.85 -22.11
N ARG A 60 35.91 34.11 -22.57
CA ARG A 60 37.11 34.79 -23.11
C ARG A 60 38.01 35.47 -22.08
N GLN A 61 37.75 35.32 -20.79
CA GLN A 61 38.60 35.87 -19.72
C GLN A 61 39.00 34.74 -18.76
N THR A 62 40.20 34.19 -18.96
CA THR A 62 40.85 33.11 -18.19
C THR A 62 40.31 31.69 -18.39
N SER A 63 41.17 30.68 -18.29
CA SER A 63 40.87 29.23 -18.45
C SER A 63 39.96 28.63 -17.36
N LYS A 64 39.33 29.47 -16.53
CA LYS A 64 38.37 29.13 -15.46
C LYS A 64 37.04 29.87 -15.62
N SER A 65 36.76 30.38 -16.80
CA SER A 65 35.55 31.15 -17.08
C SER A 65 34.31 30.26 -17.12
N ILE A 66 33.33 30.59 -16.28
CA ILE A 66 32.02 29.94 -16.20
C ILE A 66 31.04 30.68 -17.12
N ALA A 67 30.37 29.97 -18.02
CA ALA A 67 29.26 30.50 -18.81
C ALA A 67 27.94 30.24 -18.09
N GLU A 68 27.03 31.21 -18.06
CA GLU A 68 25.67 30.98 -17.58
C GLU A 68 24.71 31.02 -18.77
N VAL A 69 24.02 29.91 -18.99
CA VAL A 69 23.12 29.71 -20.15
C VAL A 69 21.81 29.09 -19.68
N TYR A 70 20.71 29.50 -20.31
CA TYR A 70 19.39 28.90 -20.17
C TYR A 70 19.24 27.67 -21.06
N ILE A 71 18.71 26.55 -20.54
CA ILE A 71 18.51 25.30 -21.29
C ILE A 71 17.20 24.65 -20.81
N PRO A 72 16.35 24.09 -21.69
CA PRO A 72 15.16 23.35 -21.29
C PRO A 72 15.54 22.05 -20.56
N ASN A 73 14.88 21.75 -19.46
CA ASN A 73 15.08 20.53 -18.68
C ASN A 73 14.13 19.40 -19.11
N GLY A 74 14.27 18.22 -18.49
CA GLY A 74 13.43 17.05 -18.78
C GLY A 74 11.92 17.27 -18.61
N GLU A 75 11.52 18.23 -17.77
CA GLU A 75 10.13 18.60 -17.50
C GLU A 75 9.58 19.66 -18.48
N GLY A 76 10.40 20.14 -19.41
CA GLY A 76 10.05 21.18 -20.37
C GLY A 76 10.18 22.62 -19.85
N ASP A 77 10.71 22.80 -18.64
CA ASP A 77 10.99 24.13 -18.09
C ASP A 77 12.36 24.63 -18.52
N ILE A 78 12.50 25.94 -18.78
CA ILE A 78 13.79 26.56 -19.08
C ILE A 78 14.42 27.05 -17.78
N GLU A 79 15.62 26.56 -17.47
CA GLU A 79 16.40 26.96 -16.28
C GLU A 79 17.83 27.37 -16.65
N SER A 80 18.54 28.05 -15.74
CA SER A 80 19.93 28.47 -15.98
C SER A 80 20.95 27.46 -15.44
N PHE A 81 22.01 27.26 -16.21
CA PHE A 81 23.13 26.38 -15.92
C PHE A 81 24.44 27.14 -15.94
N ARG A 82 25.29 26.88 -14.95
CA ARG A 82 26.70 27.32 -14.92
C ARG A 82 27.57 26.26 -15.55
N LEU A 83 28.11 26.55 -16.72
CA LEU A 83 28.89 25.63 -17.55
C LEU A 83 30.37 26.00 -17.56
N GLN A 84 31.21 24.97 -17.47
CA GLN A 84 32.65 25.03 -17.65
C GLN A 84 33.05 24.16 -18.83
N GLU A 85 33.98 24.66 -19.66
CA GLU A 85 34.52 23.89 -20.78
C GLU A 85 35.27 22.65 -20.24
N THR A 86 34.96 21.50 -20.82
CA THR A 86 35.61 20.21 -20.55
C THR A 86 36.32 19.73 -21.80
N GLN A 87 37.29 18.83 -21.64
CA GLN A 87 38.16 18.43 -22.73
C GLN A 87 37.95 16.95 -23.10
N VAL A 88 36.91 16.68 -23.89
CA VAL A 88 36.71 15.35 -24.50
C VAL A 88 37.69 15.13 -25.66
N LEU A 89 37.94 16.13 -26.49
CA LEU A 89 38.97 16.04 -27.53
C LEU A 89 40.36 16.23 -26.92
N SER A 90 41.32 15.35 -27.26
CA SER A 90 42.73 15.62 -26.97
C SER A 90 43.17 16.96 -27.54
N SER A 91 44.20 17.59 -26.97
CA SER A 91 44.60 18.95 -27.38
C SER A 91 44.89 19.06 -28.89
N VAL A 92 45.49 18.03 -29.47
CA VAL A 92 45.75 17.95 -30.92
C VAL A 92 44.46 17.93 -31.74
N LEU A 93 43.46 17.14 -31.31
CA LEU A 93 42.17 17.11 -31.99
C LEU A 93 41.37 18.39 -31.77
N GLN A 94 41.46 18.99 -30.58
CA GLN A 94 40.76 20.25 -30.29
C GLN A 94 41.26 21.39 -31.17
N GLU A 95 42.57 21.46 -31.45
CA GLU A 95 43.16 22.40 -32.41
C GLU A 95 42.67 22.14 -33.84
N LYS A 96 42.51 20.86 -34.22
CA LYS A 96 42.04 20.48 -35.55
C LYS A 96 40.53 20.71 -35.75
N TYR A 97 39.74 20.54 -34.68
CA TYR A 97 38.29 20.67 -34.67
C TYR A 97 37.81 21.75 -33.66
N PRO A 98 38.20 23.02 -33.84
CA PRO A 98 37.96 24.08 -32.85
C PRO A 98 36.48 24.43 -32.65
N HIS A 99 35.61 23.96 -33.54
CA HIS A 99 34.17 24.19 -33.50
C HIS A 99 33.39 23.12 -32.72
N ILE A 100 34.04 22.03 -32.32
CA ILE A 100 33.46 21.01 -31.44
C ILE A 100 33.97 21.30 -30.03
N LYS A 101 33.06 21.66 -29.12
CA LYS A 101 33.37 22.00 -27.73
C LYS A 101 32.46 21.23 -26.79
N THR A 102 33.01 20.80 -25.66
CA THR A 102 32.26 20.08 -24.62
C THR A 102 32.26 20.89 -23.33
N PHE A 103 31.17 20.82 -22.58
CA PHE A 103 31.03 21.52 -21.31
C PHE A 103 30.34 20.60 -20.29
N ALA A 104 30.60 20.85 -19.02
CA ALA A 104 29.88 20.27 -17.91
C ALA A 104 29.43 21.39 -16.96
N GLY A 105 28.40 21.15 -16.15
CA GLY A 105 27.86 22.17 -15.28
C GLY A 105 26.74 21.68 -14.38
N VAL A 106 26.19 22.62 -13.62
CA VAL A 106 25.06 22.40 -12.70
C VAL A 106 24.01 23.48 -12.88
N SER A 107 22.75 23.14 -12.60
CA SER A 107 21.67 24.12 -12.56
C SER A 107 21.90 25.10 -11.40
N VAL A 108 21.65 26.38 -11.66
CA VAL A 108 21.75 27.44 -10.65
C VAL A 108 20.60 27.35 -9.65
N THR A 109 19.45 26.89 -10.10
CA THR A 109 18.22 26.76 -9.31
C THR A 109 18.08 25.41 -8.62
N ASN A 110 18.66 24.35 -9.20
CA ASN A 110 18.69 23.01 -8.63
C ASN A 110 20.10 22.40 -8.72
N PRO A 111 20.98 22.63 -7.74
CA PRO A 111 22.36 22.12 -7.77
C PRO A 111 22.49 20.59 -7.85
N LEU A 112 21.42 19.81 -7.58
CA LEU A 112 21.42 18.36 -7.76
C LEU A 112 21.37 17.94 -9.23
N ARG A 113 20.93 18.85 -10.10
CA ARG A 113 20.84 18.63 -11.53
C ARG A 113 22.13 19.07 -12.20
N SER A 114 22.86 18.08 -12.69
CA SER A 114 24.06 18.27 -13.46
C SER A 114 23.80 18.10 -14.96
N ILE A 115 24.63 18.71 -15.79
CA ILE A 115 24.50 18.68 -17.24
C ILE A 115 25.88 18.52 -17.89
N ARG A 116 25.94 17.75 -18.98
CA ARG A 116 27.03 17.86 -19.96
C ARG A 116 26.46 18.19 -21.32
N ILE A 117 27.10 19.13 -22.01
CA ILE A 117 26.72 19.53 -23.35
C ILE A 117 27.86 19.38 -24.34
N THR A 118 27.50 19.02 -25.56
CA THR A 118 28.36 19.05 -26.74
C THR A 118 27.82 20.14 -27.67
N TRP A 119 28.63 21.15 -27.95
CA TRP A 119 28.32 22.22 -28.90
C TRP A 119 29.14 22.04 -30.16
N SER A 120 28.48 21.98 -31.31
CA SER A 120 29.09 21.70 -32.61
C SER A 120 28.39 22.46 -33.75
N PRO A 121 28.91 22.41 -34.99
CA PRO A 121 28.18 22.93 -36.15
C PRO A 121 26.77 22.33 -36.34
N ARG A 122 26.54 21.07 -35.91
CA ARG A 122 25.23 20.39 -35.91
C ARG A 122 24.31 20.86 -34.76
N GLY A 123 24.79 21.76 -33.90
CA GLY A 123 24.03 22.29 -32.77
C GLY A 123 24.41 21.65 -31.43
N LEU A 124 23.45 21.62 -30.52
CA LEU A 124 23.61 21.17 -29.14
C LEU A 124 23.27 19.68 -29.01
N ASN A 125 23.99 18.96 -28.16
CA ASN A 125 23.47 17.74 -27.56
C ASN A 125 23.72 17.84 -26.06
N ALA A 126 22.77 17.36 -25.26
CA ALA A 126 22.91 17.39 -23.81
C ALA A 126 22.50 16.06 -23.17
N ILE A 127 23.14 15.77 -22.05
CA ILE A 127 22.68 14.83 -21.04
C ILE A 127 22.56 15.59 -19.74
N MET A 128 21.41 15.46 -19.09
CA MET A 128 21.17 15.95 -17.74
C MET A 128 20.98 14.77 -16.82
N GLU A 129 21.37 14.97 -15.58
CA GLU A 129 21.34 13.94 -14.56
C GLU A 129 20.88 14.59 -13.26
N GLU A 130 19.78 14.08 -12.71
CA GLU A 130 19.24 14.47 -11.41
C GLU A 130 18.89 13.21 -10.62
N ASN A 131 19.58 12.98 -9.49
CA ASN A 131 19.41 11.78 -8.68
C ASN A 131 19.49 10.47 -9.50
N PHE A 132 20.42 10.40 -10.48
CA PHE A 132 20.62 9.30 -11.41
C PHE A 132 19.43 9.02 -12.36
N HIS A 133 18.50 9.97 -12.46
CA HIS A 133 17.52 10.03 -13.53
C HIS A 133 18.09 10.91 -14.63
N TYR A 134 18.02 10.40 -15.86
CA TYR A 134 18.65 11.06 -17.00
C TYR A 134 17.60 11.60 -17.96
N SER A 135 17.83 12.82 -18.43
CA SER A 135 17.11 13.41 -19.54
C SER A 135 18.09 13.90 -20.61
N PHE A 136 17.62 13.98 -21.84
CA PHE A 136 18.46 14.26 -23.00
C PHE A 136 17.89 15.42 -23.79
N ILE A 137 18.79 16.14 -24.46
CA ILE A 137 18.45 17.07 -25.53
C ILE A 137 19.16 16.58 -26.78
N GLU A 138 18.39 16.34 -27.83
CA GLU A 138 18.89 15.88 -29.12
C GLU A 138 18.29 16.70 -30.25
N SER A 139 19.12 16.97 -31.26
CA SER A 139 18.64 17.64 -32.46
C SER A 139 17.93 16.66 -33.38
N THR A 140 16.75 17.05 -33.87
CA THR A 140 15.89 16.26 -34.76
C THR A 140 16.07 16.63 -36.24
N ASP A 141 16.92 17.60 -36.55
CA ASP A 141 17.26 18.07 -37.89
C ASP A 141 18.78 18.09 -38.10
N ASP A 142 19.24 18.08 -39.35
CA ASP A 142 20.68 18.09 -39.64
C ASP A 142 21.31 19.48 -39.44
N GLU A 143 20.47 20.53 -39.50
CA GLU A 143 20.87 21.91 -39.33
C GLU A 143 20.99 22.34 -37.86
N GLY A 144 20.46 21.57 -36.91
CA GLY A 144 20.58 21.86 -35.49
C GLY A 144 19.66 22.96 -34.98
N PHE A 145 18.51 23.18 -35.62
CA PHE A 145 17.52 24.18 -35.20
C PHE A 145 16.38 23.58 -34.39
N LEU A 146 16.05 22.31 -34.58
CA LEU A 146 14.94 21.61 -33.96
C LEU A 146 15.47 20.58 -32.95
N TYR A 147 14.83 20.54 -31.79
CA TYR A 147 15.25 19.70 -30.68
C TYR A 147 14.09 18.97 -30.06
N GLU A 148 14.34 17.74 -29.66
CA GLU A 148 13.53 17.04 -28.68
C GLU A 148 14.24 16.99 -27.32
N VAL A 149 13.45 17.12 -26.27
CA VAL A 149 13.86 16.99 -24.88
C VAL A 149 13.03 15.88 -24.25
N TYR A 150 13.68 14.89 -23.66
CA TYR A 150 13.00 13.70 -23.18
C TYR A 150 13.69 13.07 -21.97
N HIS A 151 12.90 12.43 -21.11
CA HIS A 151 13.42 11.52 -20.10
C HIS A 151 13.74 10.16 -20.72
N ARG A 152 14.79 9.50 -20.21
CA ARG A 152 15.13 8.14 -20.61
C ARG A 152 13.91 7.20 -20.49
N ASP A 153 13.53 6.56 -21.59
CA ASP A 153 12.39 5.63 -21.62
C ASP A 153 12.82 4.24 -21.12
N MET A 154 12.31 3.81 -19.97
CA MET A 154 12.60 2.49 -19.38
C MET A 154 11.80 1.33 -20.00
N THR A 155 10.90 1.61 -20.95
CA THR A 155 9.99 0.64 -21.56
C THR A 155 10.41 0.19 -22.96
N GLU A 156 11.32 0.94 -23.60
CA GLU A 156 11.88 0.63 -24.91
C GLU A 156 12.51 -0.76 -24.93
N LYS A 157 12.20 -1.54 -25.98
CA LYS A 157 12.61 -2.94 -26.09
C LYS A 157 13.63 -3.14 -27.18
N ASN A 158 14.82 -3.54 -26.78
CA ASN A 158 15.78 -4.18 -27.65
C ASN A 158 16.60 -5.15 -26.79
N PRO A 159 16.74 -6.44 -27.13
CA PRO A 159 17.62 -7.32 -26.37
C PRO A 159 19.08 -7.05 -26.76
N ILE A 160 19.91 -6.66 -25.79
CA ILE A 160 21.37 -6.61 -25.98
C ILE A 160 21.92 -8.03 -26.12
N LYS A 161 22.76 -8.25 -27.13
CA LYS A 161 23.59 -9.45 -27.25
C LYS A 161 25.01 -9.09 -26.83
N CYS A 162 25.37 -9.29 -25.56
CA CYS A 162 26.77 -9.26 -25.12
C CYS A 162 27.38 -10.66 -25.30
N THR A 163 28.56 -10.72 -25.92
CA THR A 163 29.29 -11.98 -26.18
C THR A 163 30.62 -12.04 -25.41
N THR A 164 30.88 -11.05 -24.54
CA THR A 164 32.07 -11.02 -23.68
C THR A 164 32.03 -12.20 -22.71
N GLN A 165 33.08 -13.02 -22.70
CA GLN A 165 33.20 -14.16 -21.79
C GLN A 165 34.12 -13.84 -20.63
N ALA A 166 33.65 -14.09 -19.41
CA ALA A 166 34.50 -14.09 -18.23
C ALA A 166 35.32 -15.40 -18.19
N PHE A 167 36.64 -15.30 -18.37
CA PHE A 167 37.54 -16.40 -18.03
C PHE A 167 37.84 -16.31 -16.54
N ALA A 168 37.44 -17.31 -15.78
CA ALA A 168 37.71 -17.40 -14.34
C ALA A 168 39.23 -17.35 -14.08
N SER A 169 39.74 -16.17 -13.73
CA SER A 169 41.07 -16.01 -13.17
C SER A 169 40.99 -16.36 -11.69
N GLU A 170 41.81 -17.32 -11.24
CA GLU A 170 41.92 -17.71 -9.83
C GLU A 170 42.40 -16.54 -8.95
N LYS A 171 41.48 -15.67 -8.54
CA LYS A 171 41.65 -14.86 -7.33
C LYS A 171 40.31 -14.79 -6.62
N LYS A 172 40.15 -15.66 -5.61
CA LYS A 172 39.12 -15.53 -4.55
C LYS A 172 39.35 -14.21 -3.81
N LEU A 173 38.77 -13.12 -4.32
CA LEU A 173 38.76 -11.83 -3.65
C LEU A 173 37.54 -11.77 -2.72
N THR A 174 37.82 -12.20 -1.48
CA THR A 174 37.07 -12.01 -0.24
C THR A 174 36.10 -10.83 -0.22
N LYS A 175 34.94 -11.07 0.42
CA LYS A 175 33.99 -10.08 0.94
C LYS A 175 34.73 -8.94 1.65
N ARG A 176 34.96 -7.81 0.96
CA ARG A 176 35.54 -6.62 1.58
C ARG A 176 34.42 -5.84 2.26
N ALA A 177 34.51 -5.72 3.59
CA ALA A 177 33.49 -5.09 4.41
C ALA A 177 33.39 -3.57 4.21
N THR A 178 34.41 -2.92 3.64
CA THR A 178 34.39 -1.48 3.37
C THR A 178 35.28 -1.17 2.16
N TYR A 179 34.85 -0.21 1.35
CA TYR A 179 35.59 0.28 0.19
C TYR A 179 35.23 1.73 -0.09
N SER A 180 36.21 2.49 -0.58
CA SER A 180 36.01 3.88 -1.01
C SER A 180 36.82 4.13 -2.27
N THR A 181 36.26 4.90 -3.20
CA THR A 181 37.06 5.48 -4.28
C THR A 181 38.05 6.50 -3.72
N GLU A 182 38.95 7.01 -4.55
CA GLU A 182 39.98 7.98 -4.15
C GLU A 182 39.60 9.38 -4.66
N ASN A 183 40.01 10.44 -3.94
CA ASN A 183 39.95 11.84 -4.40
C ASN A 183 40.94 12.06 -5.57
N LYS A 184 40.65 11.43 -6.71
CA LYS A 184 41.48 11.39 -7.91
C LYS A 184 40.58 11.25 -9.14
N VAL A 185 40.72 12.18 -10.09
CA VAL A 185 40.16 12.03 -11.43
C VAL A 185 41.15 11.25 -12.30
N ARG A 186 40.68 10.19 -12.95
CA ARG A 186 41.48 9.38 -13.88
C ARG A 186 40.99 9.59 -15.31
N THR A 187 41.81 10.22 -16.14
CA THR A 187 41.52 10.44 -17.55
C THR A 187 42.24 9.40 -18.41
N PHE A 188 41.48 8.57 -19.10
CA PHE A 188 41.98 7.58 -20.06
C PHE A 188 41.85 8.11 -21.48
N ARG A 189 42.88 7.88 -22.31
CA ARG A 189 42.84 8.19 -23.74
C ARG A 189 42.07 7.09 -24.45
N ILE A 190 40.94 7.44 -25.07
CA ILE A 190 40.10 6.50 -25.82
C ILE A 190 40.28 6.70 -27.32
N ALA A 191 40.50 5.60 -28.04
CA ALA A 191 40.47 5.58 -29.51
C ALA A 191 39.17 4.93 -29.98
N ILE A 192 38.38 5.67 -30.77
CA ILE A 192 37.15 5.18 -31.39
C ILE A 192 37.34 5.04 -32.89
N ALA A 193 37.05 3.86 -33.42
CA ALA A 193 36.89 3.60 -34.84
C ALA A 193 35.40 3.44 -35.17
N ALA A 194 35.00 3.71 -36.41
CA ALA A 194 33.65 3.47 -36.86
C ALA A 194 33.63 2.84 -38.25
N THR A 195 32.77 1.84 -38.42
CA THR A 195 32.51 1.24 -39.72
C THR A 195 31.89 2.23 -40.69
N HIS A 196 31.84 1.86 -41.97
CA HIS A 196 31.22 2.69 -42.98
C HIS A 196 29.71 2.83 -42.84
N GLU A 197 29.02 1.82 -42.33
CA GLU A 197 27.59 1.87 -42.06
C GLU A 197 27.28 2.91 -40.97
N TYR A 198 28.06 2.92 -39.88
CA TYR A 198 27.93 3.93 -38.82
C TYR A 198 28.18 5.34 -39.37
N THR A 199 29.27 5.49 -40.12
CA THR A 199 29.68 6.79 -40.64
C THR A 199 28.67 7.34 -41.63
N GLN A 200 28.12 6.49 -42.51
CA GLN A 200 27.08 6.86 -43.47
C GLN A 200 25.76 7.20 -42.77
N TYR A 201 25.36 6.44 -41.75
CA TYR A 201 24.14 6.70 -40.98
C TYR A 201 24.13 8.11 -40.38
N PHE A 202 25.25 8.56 -39.82
CA PHE A 202 25.36 9.91 -39.26
C PHE A 202 25.65 10.99 -40.31
N GLY A 203 25.71 10.67 -41.60
CA GLY A 203 25.89 11.65 -42.68
C GLY A 203 27.35 12.00 -42.98
N GLY A 204 28.28 11.05 -42.82
CA GLY A 204 29.70 11.16 -43.16
C GLY A 204 30.62 11.46 -41.98
N LYS A 205 31.95 11.39 -42.19
CA LYS A 205 32.97 11.47 -41.11
C LYS A 205 32.82 12.63 -40.14
N SER A 206 32.45 13.82 -40.63
CA SER A 206 32.35 15.01 -39.79
C SER A 206 31.25 14.88 -38.75
N ASN A 207 30.08 14.42 -39.17
CA ASN A 207 28.95 14.22 -38.28
C ASN A 207 29.14 12.97 -37.41
N ALA A 208 29.71 11.91 -37.96
CA ALA A 208 30.10 10.72 -37.21
C ALA A 208 31.08 11.06 -36.07
N LEU A 209 32.09 11.91 -36.33
CA LEU A 209 33.00 12.39 -35.28
C LEU A 209 32.26 13.20 -34.20
N ILE A 210 31.34 14.09 -34.59
CA ILE A 210 30.52 14.84 -33.63
C ILE A 210 29.72 13.89 -32.73
N GLN A 211 29.13 12.84 -33.32
CA GLN A 211 28.39 11.86 -32.55
C GLN A 211 29.30 11.03 -31.63
N VAL A 212 30.49 10.64 -32.08
CA VAL A 212 31.48 10.00 -31.22
C VAL A 212 31.82 10.88 -30.02
N VAL A 213 32.08 12.18 -30.25
CA VAL A 213 32.35 13.13 -29.16
C VAL A 213 31.16 13.25 -28.21
N ASN A 214 29.93 13.30 -28.74
CA ASN A 214 28.71 13.33 -27.95
C ASN A 214 28.59 12.10 -27.04
N THR A 215 28.75 10.90 -27.62
CA THR A 215 28.73 9.63 -26.87
C THR A 215 29.79 9.60 -25.78
N ILE A 216 31.05 9.97 -26.07
CA ILE A 216 32.10 10.02 -25.04
C ILE A 216 31.79 11.03 -23.94
N ASN A 217 31.22 12.19 -24.29
CA ASN A 217 30.83 13.19 -23.29
C ASN A 217 29.71 12.67 -22.37
N ARG A 218 28.76 11.91 -22.92
CA ARG A 218 27.69 11.26 -22.14
C ARG A 218 28.22 10.13 -21.24
N VAL A 219 29.11 9.30 -21.75
CA VAL A 219 29.80 8.28 -20.94
C VAL A 219 30.59 8.91 -19.79
N ASN A 220 31.22 10.07 -20.02
CA ASN A 220 31.90 10.82 -18.96
C ASN A 220 30.94 11.31 -17.85
N GLN A 221 29.66 11.54 -18.14
CA GLN A 221 28.66 11.82 -17.10
C GLN A 221 28.42 10.59 -16.22
N VAL A 222 28.31 9.39 -16.81
CA VAL A 222 28.00 8.15 -16.08
C VAL A 222 29.19 7.65 -15.25
N TYR A 223 30.40 7.64 -15.84
CA TYR A 223 31.62 7.18 -15.16
C TYR A 223 32.18 8.24 -14.20
N GLY A 224 32.09 9.53 -14.57
CA GLY A 224 32.57 10.63 -13.76
C GLY A 224 31.82 10.77 -12.44
N SER A 225 30.49 10.66 -12.48
CA SER A 225 29.61 10.83 -11.31
C SER A 225 29.76 9.76 -10.23
N GLN A 226 30.29 8.57 -10.55
CA GLN A 226 30.37 7.44 -9.60
C GLN A 226 31.80 7.08 -9.22
N MET A 227 32.75 7.28 -10.14
CA MET A 227 34.12 6.75 -10.03
C MET A 227 35.20 7.79 -10.32
N SER A 228 34.83 9.03 -10.67
CA SER A 228 35.76 10.06 -11.13
C SER A 228 36.64 9.58 -12.30
N ILE A 229 36.08 8.75 -13.20
CA ILE A 229 36.74 8.30 -14.44
C ILE A 229 36.26 9.16 -15.60
N GLN A 230 37.19 9.61 -16.44
CA GLN A 230 36.93 10.35 -17.67
C GLN A 230 37.67 9.74 -18.85
N PHE A 231 37.16 9.99 -20.05
CA PHE A 231 37.70 9.54 -21.32
C PHE A 231 37.96 10.74 -22.23
N GLN A 232 39.16 10.76 -22.82
CA GLN A 232 39.60 11.76 -23.77
C GLN A 232 39.86 11.11 -25.13
N LEU A 233 39.13 11.52 -26.16
CA LEU A 233 39.25 11.03 -27.53
C LEU A 233 40.61 11.40 -28.13
N VAL A 234 41.32 10.40 -28.66
CA VAL A 234 42.61 10.56 -29.33
C VAL A 234 42.61 10.11 -30.79
N SER A 235 41.54 9.46 -31.25
CA SER A 235 41.38 9.09 -32.65
C SER A 235 40.61 10.15 -33.44
N ASP A 236 40.85 10.16 -34.75
CA ASP A 236 40.32 11.15 -35.67
C ASP A 236 39.50 10.50 -36.81
N GLN A 237 38.90 11.30 -37.68
CA GLN A 237 38.14 10.94 -38.88
C GLN A 237 38.86 9.94 -39.81
N ASN A 238 40.18 9.80 -39.70
CA ASN A 238 40.94 8.84 -40.51
C ASN A 238 40.53 7.38 -40.28
N ILE A 239 40.00 7.06 -39.10
CA ILE A 239 39.50 5.71 -38.76
C ILE A 239 37.98 5.65 -38.62
N LEU A 240 37.30 6.65 -39.19
CA LEU A 240 35.87 6.62 -39.48
C LEU A 240 35.75 6.42 -41.00
N PHE A 241 35.26 5.27 -41.44
CA PHE A 241 35.30 4.89 -42.87
C PHE A 241 34.04 5.41 -43.58
N ASP A 242 34.14 6.02 -44.77
CA ASP A 242 32.92 6.55 -45.46
C ASP A 242 32.33 5.56 -46.49
N THR A 243 33.13 4.59 -46.90
CA THR A 243 32.78 3.66 -47.98
C THR A 243 33.21 2.26 -47.60
N GLU A 244 32.43 1.28 -48.03
CA GLU A 244 32.78 -0.12 -47.89
C GLU A 244 34.19 -0.40 -48.45
N ALA A 245 34.56 0.18 -49.60
CA ALA A 245 35.89 -0.03 -50.17
C ALA A 245 37.05 0.38 -49.23
N ALA A 246 36.88 1.45 -48.46
CA ALA A 246 37.89 1.97 -47.54
C ALA A 246 37.86 1.31 -46.15
N ASP A 247 36.79 0.59 -45.82
CA ASP A 247 36.58 -0.02 -44.51
C ASP A 247 37.37 -1.34 -44.39
N PRO A 248 38.40 -1.44 -43.52
CA PRO A 248 39.13 -2.67 -43.26
C PRO A 248 38.34 -3.64 -42.36
N LEU A 249 37.23 -3.20 -41.78
CA LEU A 249 36.36 -3.96 -40.89
C LEU A 249 35.15 -4.55 -41.63
N LYS A 250 35.06 -4.35 -42.95
CA LYS A 250 34.05 -5.01 -43.80
C LYS A 250 34.23 -6.52 -43.78
N ASN A 251 33.13 -7.25 -43.67
CA ASN A 251 33.10 -8.72 -43.62
C ASN A 251 33.74 -9.35 -42.36
N ILE A 252 33.84 -8.62 -41.25
CA ILE A 252 34.21 -9.24 -39.98
C ILE A 252 33.13 -10.24 -39.55
N ASN A 253 33.56 -11.43 -39.14
CA ASN A 253 32.71 -12.39 -38.45
C ASN A 253 32.68 -12.10 -36.95
N TYR A 254 31.69 -11.31 -36.50
CA TYR A 254 31.54 -10.94 -35.09
C TYR A 254 31.32 -12.13 -34.14
N ASP A 255 30.80 -13.28 -34.62
CA ASP A 255 30.69 -14.50 -33.80
C ASP A 255 32.06 -15.19 -33.59
N GLN A 256 33.10 -14.79 -34.31
CA GLN A 256 34.47 -15.28 -34.19
C GLN A 256 35.44 -14.19 -33.68
N TRP A 257 34.92 -13.25 -32.89
CA TRP A 257 35.69 -12.11 -32.35
C TRP A 257 36.96 -12.55 -31.60
N LEU A 258 36.80 -13.56 -30.74
CA LEU A 258 37.87 -14.25 -30.01
C LEU A 258 37.91 -15.73 -30.43
N ASN A 259 39.05 -16.38 -30.26
CA ASN A 259 39.12 -17.85 -30.39
C ASN A 259 38.67 -18.55 -29.10
N GLU A 260 38.54 -19.88 -29.14
CA GLU A 260 38.11 -20.72 -28.01
C GLU A 260 38.99 -20.56 -26.75
N GLN A 261 40.22 -20.07 -26.90
CA GLN A 261 41.16 -19.80 -25.80
C GLN A 261 41.12 -18.34 -25.32
N GLY A 262 40.17 -17.53 -25.81
CA GLY A 262 40.03 -16.12 -25.44
C GLY A 262 41.09 -15.19 -26.03
N ASN A 263 41.82 -15.62 -27.05
CA ASN A 263 42.77 -14.76 -27.76
C ASN A 263 42.09 -14.04 -28.92
N LEU A 264 42.62 -12.87 -29.28
CA LEU A 264 42.09 -12.08 -30.39
C LEU A 264 42.12 -12.87 -31.70
N LYS A 265 40.98 -12.91 -32.39
CA LYS A 265 40.86 -13.48 -33.74
C LYS A 265 40.47 -12.38 -34.72
N GLU A 266 39.18 -12.11 -34.93
CA GLU A 266 38.75 -10.97 -35.74
C GLU A 266 39.06 -9.64 -35.04
N ALA A 267 38.98 -9.62 -33.71
CA ALA A 267 39.37 -8.47 -32.88
C ALA A 267 40.82 -7.98 -33.13
N LYS A 268 41.69 -8.87 -33.65
CA LYS A 268 43.08 -8.52 -33.99
C LYS A 268 43.14 -7.46 -35.09
N ILE A 269 42.22 -7.47 -36.05
CA ILE A 269 42.16 -6.48 -37.13
C ILE A 269 41.93 -5.08 -36.54
N LEU A 270 40.99 -4.97 -35.61
CA LEU A 270 40.70 -3.71 -34.92
C LEU A 270 41.87 -3.25 -34.02
N GLN A 271 42.47 -4.17 -33.26
CA GLN A 271 43.65 -3.89 -32.45
C GLN A 271 44.81 -3.36 -33.31
N GLU A 272 45.12 -4.00 -34.44
CA GLU A 272 46.14 -3.57 -35.38
C GLU A 272 45.79 -2.24 -36.05
N LEU A 273 44.51 -1.99 -36.37
CA LEU A 273 44.06 -0.71 -36.91
C LEU A 273 44.38 0.43 -35.94
N PHE A 274 44.04 0.30 -34.66
CA PHE A 274 44.36 1.32 -33.65
C PHE A 274 45.87 1.49 -33.46
N ASP A 275 46.61 0.39 -33.34
CA ASP A 275 48.07 0.43 -33.17
C ASP A 275 48.76 1.14 -34.34
N ASN A 276 48.28 0.93 -35.57
CA ASN A 276 48.86 1.54 -36.78
C ASN A 276 48.45 3.00 -36.99
N GLN A 277 47.19 3.35 -36.72
CA GLN A 277 46.63 4.67 -37.05
C GLN A 277 46.76 5.68 -35.91
N VAL A 278 46.66 5.24 -34.66
CA VAL A 278 46.78 6.09 -33.47
C VAL A 278 48.15 5.91 -32.80
N GLY A 279 48.69 4.70 -32.84
CA GLY A 279 49.93 4.33 -32.16
C GLY A 279 49.65 3.75 -30.78
N SER A 280 50.14 2.54 -30.49
CA SER A 280 49.82 1.83 -29.23
C SER A 280 50.10 2.66 -27.97
N VAL A 281 51.14 3.49 -27.95
CA VAL A 281 51.46 4.33 -26.77
C VAL A 281 50.53 5.54 -26.59
N ASN A 282 49.74 5.87 -27.59
CA ASN A 282 48.93 7.11 -27.66
C ASN A 282 47.48 6.92 -27.22
N TYR A 283 47.03 5.68 -27.01
CA TYR A 283 45.69 5.37 -26.49
C TYR A 283 45.75 4.33 -25.39
N ASP A 284 44.75 4.35 -24.51
CA ASP A 284 44.68 3.52 -23.31
C ASP A 284 43.59 2.46 -23.42
N VAL A 285 42.52 2.76 -24.16
CA VAL A 285 41.45 1.83 -24.54
C VAL A 285 40.96 2.17 -25.95
N GLY A 286 40.67 1.16 -26.76
CA GLY A 286 40.15 1.30 -28.11
C GLY A 286 38.83 0.56 -28.27
N HIS A 287 37.90 1.15 -29.03
CA HIS A 287 36.55 0.63 -29.20
C HIS A 287 35.97 0.92 -30.58
N LEU A 288 35.25 -0.02 -31.17
CA LEU A 288 34.59 0.12 -32.46
C LEU A 288 33.09 0.43 -32.29
N PHE A 289 32.59 1.41 -33.04
CA PHE A 289 31.16 1.66 -33.21
C PHE A 289 30.67 1.16 -34.57
N HIS A 290 29.54 0.45 -34.58
CA HIS A 290 28.96 -0.14 -35.79
C HIS A 290 27.44 0.03 -35.83
N HIS A 291 26.89 0.22 -37.03
CA HIS A 291 25.44 0.36 -37.29
C HIS A 291 24.85 -0.97 -37.79
N GLU A 292 24.89 -2.01 -36.97
CA GLU A 292 24.23 -3.31 -37.24
C GLU A 292 23.80 -3.99 -35.95
N ASP A 293 22.79 -4.86 -36.01
CA ASP A 293 22.27 -5.61 -34.86
C ASP A 293 23.14 -6.83 -34.51
N VAL A 294 24.45 -6.62 -34.28
CA VAL A 294 25.40 -7.69 -33.92
C VAL A 294 25.76 -7.73 -32.42
N GLY A 295 25.39 -6.70 -31.64
CA GLY A 295 25.54 -6.66 -30.19
C GLY A 295 26.87 -6.06 -29.73
N GLY A 296 27.50 -6.64 -28.71
CA GLY A 296 28.74 -6.13 -28.12
C GLY A 296 29.72 -7.23 -27.71
N ASN A 297 31.00 -6.85 -27.69
CA ASN A 297 32.08 -7.63 -27.09
C ASN A 297 33.23 -6.70 -26.69
N ALA A 298 33.66 -6.77 -25.43
CA ALA A 298 34.78 -5.98 -24.92
C ALA A 298 36.16 -6.46 -25.39
N GLY A 299 36.23 -7.67 -25.98
CA GLY A 299 37.46 -8.38 -26.35
C GLY A 299 38.22 -8.96 -25.16
N CYS A 300 38.03 -8.40 -23.97
CA CYS A 300 38.65 -8.82 -22.72
C CYS A 300 38.04 -8.07 -21.53
N ILE A 301 38.18 -8.64 -20.33
CA ILE A 301 37.84 -7.97 -19.07
C ILE A 301 39.12 -7.37 -18.47
N GLY A 302 39.09 -6.08 -18.13
CA GLY A 302 40.17 -5.36 -17.45
C GLY A 302 41.37 -5.00 -18.31
N CYS A 303 41.28 -5.15 -19.62
CA CYS A 303 42.40 -4.99 -20.54
C CYS A 303 42.72 -3.54 -20.94
N VAL A 304 42.05 -2.56 -20.34
CA VAL A 304 42.51 -1.16 -20.41
C VAL A 304 44.02 -1.10 -20.12
N CYS A 305 44.73 -0.41 -21.00
CA CYS A 305 46.18 -0.20 -21.01
C CYS A 305 47.04 -1.43 -21.29
N GLU A 306 46.45 -2.56 -21.68
CA GLU A 306 47.18 -3.75 -22.07
C GLU A 306 47.51 -3.73 -23.57
N SER A 307 48.80 -3.64 -23.87
CA SER A 307 49.28 -3.63 -25.27
C SER A 307 48.89 -4.92 -25.97
N GLY A 308 48.38 -4.81 -27.20
CA GLY A 308 47.91 -5.95 -28.00
C GLY A 308 46.53 -6.51 -27.60
N LYS A 309 45.83 -5.90 -26.62
CA LYS A 309 44.46 -6.29 -26.23
C LYS A 309 43.50 -5.12 -26.02
N LYS A 310 44.00 -3.95 -25.60
CA LYS A 310 43.19 -2.79 -25.21
C LYS A 310 42.30 -2.18 -26.30
N GLY A 311 42.51 -2.52 -27.56
CA GLY A 311 41.76 -2.03 -28.72
C GLY A 311 40.79 -3.05 -29.32
N ALA A 312 40.38 -4.05 -28.55
CA ALA A 312 39.57 -5.17 -29.03
C ALA A 312 38.06 -5.03 -28.77
N GLY A 313 37.57 -3.91 -28.23
CA GLY A 313 36.15 -3.75 -27.90
C GLY A 313 35.30 -3.31 -29.09
N PHE A 314 34.04 -3.74 -29.17
CA PHE A 314 33.05 -3.17 -30.07
C PHE A 314 31.65 -3.10 -29.44
N SER A 315 30.86 -2.13 -29.91
CA SER A 315 29.44 -1.96 -29.64
C SER A 315 28.73 -1.70 -30.96
N ALA A 316 27.67 -2.46 -31.22
CA ALA A 316 26.94 -2.42 -32.48
C ALA A 316 25.44 -2.52 -32.24
N ILE A 317 24.71 -1.58 -32.84
CA ILE A 317 23.25 -1.58 -32.82
C ILE A 317 22.71 -0.95 -34.11
N ASN A 318 21.51 -1.34 -34.53
CA ASN A 318 20.80 -0.59 -35.54
C ASN A 318 20.19 0.68 -34.94
N PHE A 319 20.88 1.81 -35.12
CA PHE A 319 20.43 3.14 -34.66
C PHE A 319 19.08 3.58 -35.25
N SER A 320 18.59 2.92 -36.30
CA SER A 320 17.24 3.20 -36.84
C SER A 320 16.11 2.59 -35.99
N LYS A 321 16.44 1.70 -35.05
CA LYS A 321 15.46 0.95 -34.24
C LYS A 321 15.36 1.42 -32.79
N VAL A 322 16.37 2.12 -32.28
CA VAL A 322 16.47 2.50 -30.87
C VAL A 322 16.86 3.97 -30.70
N SER A 323 16.54 4.50 -29.53
CA SER A 323 17.06 5.79 -29.06
C SER A 323 18.60 5.78 -28.96
N PRO A 324 19.29 6.91 -29.22
CA PRO A 324 20.74 6.97 -29.09
C PRO A 324 21.25 6.67 -27.68
N ASP A 325 20.50 7.05 -26.63
CA ASP A 325 20.88 6.74 -25.26
C ASP A 325 20.85 5.24 -24.93
N TYR A 326 20.11 4.43 -25.71
CA TYR A 326 20.17 2.97 -25.64
C TYR A 326 21.57 2.46 -25.97
N PHE A 327 22.14 2.92 -27.09
CA PHE A 327 23.48 2.56 -27.50
C PHE A 327 24.51 2.96 -26.44
N GLU A 328 24.37 4.16 -25.89
CA GLU A 328 25.40 4.76 -25.05
C GLU A 328 25.41 4.19 -23.63
N ILE A 329 24.24 3.99 -23.03
CA ILE A 329 24.11 3.57 -21.63
C ILE A 329 24.02 2.04 -21.51
N ASP A 330 23.13 1.40 -22.26
CA ASP A 330 22.87 -0.03 -22.06
C ASP A 330 23.95 -0.89 -22.71
N LEU A 331 24.50 -0.46 -23.87
CA LEU A 331 25.49 -1.25 -24.61
C LEU A 331 26.92 -0.74 -24.43
N PHE A 332 27.22 0.50 -24.81
CA PHE A 332 28.59 0.99 -24.83
C PHE A 332 29.18 1.13 -23.41
N CYS A 333 28.43 1.69 -22.45
CA CYS A 333 28.88 1.71 -21.05
C CYS A 333 29.09 0.31 -20.47
N HIS A 334 28.32 -0.69 -20.92
CA HIS A 334 28.44 -2.10 -20.51
C HIS A 334 29.74 -2.72 -21.04
N GLU A 335 29.97 -2.65 -22.35
CA GLU A 335 31.19 -3.22 -22.96
C GLU A 335 32.44 -2.48 -22.52
N LEU A 336 32.37 -1.15 -22.40
CA LEU A 336 33.44 -0.37 -21.80
C LEU A 336 33.65 -0.77 -20.34
N GLY A 337 32.58 -1.10 -19.59
CA GLY A 337 32.65 -1.57 -18.21
C GLY A 337 33.53 -2.82 -18.09
N HIS A 338 33.37 -3.78 -19.00
CA HIS A 338 34.26 -4.93 -19.11
C HIS A 338 35.70 -4.52 -19.43
N GLN A 339 35.95 -3.69 -20.44
CA GLN A 339 37.32 -3.24 -20.77
C GLN A 339 38.00 -2.57 -19.56
N MET A 340 37.21 -1.89 -18.73
CA MET A 340 37.65 -1.22 -17.50
C MET A 340 37.76 -2.17 -16.30
N GLY A 341 37.14 -3.35 -16.32
CA GLY A 341 37.37 -4.43 -15.34
C GLY A 341 36.13 -5.05 -14.71
N ALA A 342 34.91 -4.60 -15.04
CA ALA A 342 33.69 -5.14 -14.47
C ALA A 342 33.35 -6.54 -15.00
N TYR A 343 32.72 -7.34 -14.15
CA TYR A 343 32.04 -8.59 -14.50
C TYR A 343 30.52 -8.37 -14.53
N HIS A 344 29.78 -9.32 -15.09
CA HIS A 344 28.33 -9.26 -15.07
C HIS A 344 27.75 -9.41 -13.67
N THR A 345 26.71 -8.64 -13.37
CA THR A 345 26.04 -8.62 -12.06
C THR A 345 24.80 -9.49 -11.98
N PHE A 346 24.24 -9.90 -13.11
CA PHE A 346 23.03 -10.73 -13.16
C PHE A 346 23.24 -12.09 -12.48
N SER A 347 22.13 -12.70 -12.01
CA SER A 347 22.16 -14.02 -11.39
C SER A 347 21.37 -15.07 -12.16
N TYR A 348 20.89 -14.82 -13.39
CA TYR A 348 20.21 -15.86 -14.17
C TYR A 348 21.19 -16.95 -14.66
N ASP A 349 22.46 -16.60 -14.91
CA ASP A 349 23.57 -17.53 -15.19
C ASP A 349 24.76 -17.37 -14.22
N ASN A 350 25.65 -18.36 -14.10
CA ASN A 350 26.75 -18.41 -13.14
C ASN A 350 28.07 -18.41 -13.90
N GLU A 351 28.75 -17.28 -13.88
CA GLU A 351 30.04 -17.12 -14.54
C GLU A 351 31.24 -17.45 -13.61
N GLY A 352 30.98 -17.81 -12.35
CA GLY A 352 32.03 -18.19 -11.40
C GLY A 352 32.94 -17.03 -10.98
N THR A 353 32.46 -15.79 -11.09
CA THR A 353 33.25 -14.56 -10.82
C THR A 353 33.02 -13.97 -9.43
N ASP A 354 32.03 -14.48 -8.70
CA ASP A 354 31.50 -13.89 -7.45
C ASP A 354 30.87 -12.48 -7.61
N SER A 355 30.73 -11.98 -8.84
CA SER A 355 30.06 -10.70 -9.13
C SER A 355 28.57 -10.82 -9.47
N GLN A 356 28.01 -12.04 -9.53
CA GLN A 356 26.59 -12.32 -9.80
C GLN A 356 25.69 -11.96 -8.59
N VAL A 357 25.58 -10.67 -8.27
CA VAL A 357 24.97 -10.15 -7.02
C VAL A 357 23.63 -9.45 -7.20
N GLU A 358 23.08 -9.42 -8.41
CA GLU A 358 21.73 -8.93 -8.69
C GLU A 358 20.79 -10.08 -9.08
N PRO A 359 19.50 -10.04 -8.70
CA PRO A 359 18.55 -11.09 -9.04
C PRO A 359 18.22 -11.12 -10.54
N GLY A 360 17.96 -12.31 -11.07
CA GLY A 360 17.47 -12.52 -12.45
C GLY A 360 18.41 -11.91 -13.48
N SER A 361 17.85 -11.10 -14.39
CA SER A 361 18.59 -10.31 -15.38
C SER A 361 19.48 -9.23 -14.78
N GLY A 362 19.32 -8.87 -13.51
CA GLY A 362 19.88 -7.62 -12.98
C GLY A 362 19.18 -6.38 -13.51
N SER A 363 19.56 -5.24 -12.94
CA SER A 363 18.97 -3.92 -13.19
C SER A 363 19.99 -2.82 -13.48
N THR A 364 21.26 -2.99 -13.10
CA THR A 364 22.32 -2.00 -13.36
C THR A 364 23.00 -2.19 -14.72
N ILE A 365 23.90 -1.28 -15.10
CA ILE A 365 24.60 -1.28 -16.39
C ILE A 365 25.26 -2.65 -16.71
N MET A 366 25.84 -3.34 -15.72
CA MET A 366 26.49 -4.65 -15.93
C MET A 366 25.53 -5.84 -15.80
N GLY A 367 24.22 -5.59 -15.67
CA GLY A 367 23.16 -6.57 -15.82
C GLY A 367 22.78 -6.78 -17.28
N TYR A 368 21.83 -7.69 -17.50
CA TYR A 368 21.22 -8.08 -18.76
C TYR A 368 19.74 -7.69 -18.82
N ALA A 369 19.41 -6.50 -18.31
CA ALA A 369 18.07 -5.95 -18.38
C ALA A 369 17.54 -5.99 -19.84
N GLY A 370 16.34 -6.54 -20.03
CA GLY A 370 15.68 -6.65 -21.33
C GLY A 370 16.11 -7.81 -22.20
N VAL A 371 17.16 -8.55 -21.82
CA VAL A 371 17.71 -9.65 -22.63
C VAL A 371 16.94 -10.96 -22.45
N LEU A 372 16.48 -11.24 -21.23
CA LEU A 372 15.89 -12.55 -20.91
C LEU A 372 14.39 -12.59 -21.18
N MET A 373 13.89 -13.74 -21.65
CA MET A 373 12.45 -13.99 -21.77
C MET A 373 11.79 -14.29 -20.42
N SER A 374 12.48 -15.06 -19.57
CA SER A 374 12.08 -15.35 -18.19
C SER A 374 13.11 -14.76 -17.25
N GLN A 375 12.75 -14.49 -15.99
CA GLN A 375 13.68 -13.92 -15.01
C GLN A 375 14.16 -12.50 -15.29
N ASN A 376 13.49 -11.79 -16.20
CA ASN A 376 13.79 -10.41 -16.54
C ASN A 376 13.11 -9.42 -15.59
N LEU A 377 13.91 -8.58 -14.94
CA LEU A 377 13.43 -7.58 -13.99
C LEU A 377 12.90 -6.32 -14.65
N GLN A 378 13.52 -5.87 -15.75
CA GLN A 378 13.15 -4.64 -16.45
C GLN A 378 13.62 -4.66 -17.91
N GLN A 379 13.18 -3.72 -18.76
CA GLN A 379 13.57 -3.71 -20.18
C GLN A 379 14.90 -3.04 -20.50
N ARG A 380 15.33 -2.09 -19.68
CA ARG A 380 16.57 -1.33 -19.88
C ARG A 380 17.29 -1.15 -18.58
N SER A 381 18.61 -1.09 -18.58
CA SER A 381 19.39 -0.91 -17.36
C SER A 381 19.14 0.47 -16.75
N ASP A 382 19.07 0.53 -15.43
CA ASP A 382 19.19 1.80 -14.71
C ASP A 382 20.62 2.34 -14.94
N ALA A 383 20.75 3.63 -15.23
CA ALA A 383 21.98 4.26 -15.74
C ALA A 383 23.04 4.52 -14.64
N TYR A 384 23.34 3.50 -13.85
CA TYR A 384 24.37 3.50 -12.82
C TYR A 384 25.02 2.11 -12.69
N PHE A 385 26.19 2.07 -12.06
CA PHE A 385 26.91 0.82 -11.79
C PHE A 385 26.59 0.31 -10.38
N HIS A 386 26.37 -0.99 -10.24
CA HIS A 386 26.30 -1.64 -8.94
C HIS A 386 27.62 -1.45 -8.17
N HIS A 387 27.59 -1.43 -6.83
CA HIS A 387 28.80 -1.26 -6.00
C HIS A 387 29.88 -2.29 -6.32
N ARG A 388 29.47 -3.51 -6.69
CA ARG A 388 30.38 -4.57 -7.14
C ARG A 388 31.13 -4.20 -8.42
N SER A 389 30.42 -3.67 -9.42
CA SER A 389 31.03 -3.22 -10.69
C SER A 389 31.95 -2.03 -10.46
N ILE A 390 31.56 -1.07 -9.61
CA ILE A 390 32.42 0.05 -9.19
C ILE A 390 33.71 -0.48 -8.57
N TYR A 391 33.59 -1.42 -7.64
CA TYR A 391 34.74 -2.05 -7.01
C TYR A 391 35.65 -2.75 -8.05
N ASP A 392 35.08 -3.58 -8.93
CA ASP A 392 35.82 -4.35 -9.94
C ASP A 392 36.62 -3.43 -10.88
N ILE A 393 35.95 -2.42 -11.44
CA ILE A 393 36.57 -1.40 -12.29
C ILE A 393 37.71 -0.73 -11.54
N MET A 394 37.43 -0.23 -10.33
CA MET A 394 38.41 0.56 -9.58
C MET A 394 39.61 -0.26 -9.10
N GLN A 395 39.42 -1.54 -8.75
CA GLN A 395 40.55 -2.42 -8.45
C GLN A 395 41.45 -2.61 -9.67
N ASN A 396 40.87 -2.78 -10.86
CA ASN A 396 41.66 -2.91 -12.08
C ASN A 396 42.36 -1.59 -12.42
N VAL A 397 41.64 -0.47 -12.49
CA VAL A 397 42.20 0.80 -12.97
C VAL A 397 43.18 1.46 -12.02
N LYS A 398 43.08 1.18 -10.71
CA LYS A 398 44.00 1.74 -9.71
C LYS A 398 45.45 1.30 -9.93
N GLU A 399 45.65 0.10 -10.46
CA GLU A 399 46.98 -0.46 -10.72
C GLU A 399 47.57 -0.03 -12.07
N LYS A 400 46.75 0.52 -12.98
CA LYS A 400 47.18 0.93 -14.32
C LYS A 400 47.83 2.32 -14.28
N ARG A 401 48.96 2.50 -14.99
CA ARG A 401 49.77 3.75 -14.99
C ARG A 401 49.57 4.65 -16.21
N CYS A 402 48.75 4.22 -17.14
CA CYS A 402 48.47 4.89 -18.41
C CYS A 402 47.57 6.14 -18.27
N ALA A 403 46.70 6.17 -17.26
CA ALA A 403 45.77 7.26 -17.05
C ALA A 403 46.51 8.53 -16.60
N ILE A 404 46.02 9.68 -17.04
CA ILE A 404 46.40 10.97 -16.47
C ILE A 404 45.60 11.12 -15.17
N ILE A 405 46.31 11.34 -14.06
CA ILE A 405 45.71 11.43 -12.72
C ILE A 405 45.82 12.86 -12.23
N THR A 406 44.69 13.43 -11.80
CA THR A 406 44.61 14.74 -11.16
C THR A 406 43.83 14.64 -9.85
N ASP A 407 43.98 15.60 -8.94
CA ASP A 407 43.13 15.69 -7.75
C ASP A 407 41.72 16.10 -8.16
N SER A 408 40.69 15.43 -7.63
CA SER A 408 39.30 15.86 -7.88
C SER A 408 38.94 17.11 -7.07
N GLY A 409 39.64 17.36 -5.96
CA GLY A 409 39.25 18.40 -5.01
C GLY A 409 37.96 18.08 -4.28
N ASN A 410 37.57 16.80 -4.30
CA ASN A 410 36.34 16.26 -3.72
C ASN A 410 36.68 15.23 -2.64
N THR A 411 36.31 15.51 -1.41
CA THR A 411 36.57 14.67 -0.26
C THR A 411 35.59 13.51 -0.25
N VAL A 412 36.11 12.29 -0.15
CA VAL A 412 35.27 11.09 -0.21
C VAL A 412 34.37 11.02 1.04
N PRO A 413 33.07 10.70 0.92
CA PRO A 413 32.16 10.64 2.04
C PRO A 413 32.56 9.58 3.05
N GLU A 414 32.19 9.81 4.31
CA GLU A 414 32.45 8.91 5.43
C GLU A 414 31.15 8.25 5.91
N ILE A 415 31.10 6.92 5.86
CA ILE A 415 30.01 6.13 6.43
C ILE A 415 30.27 5.95 7.93
N HIS A 416 29.32 6.39 8.76
CA HIS A 416 29.38 6.16 10.20
C HIS A 416 29.21 4.68 10.57
N ASP A 417 29.37 4.35 11.85
CA ASP A 417 29.19 2.97 12.29
C ASP A 417 27.79 2.44 12.03
N ILE A 418 27.76 1.23 11.46
CA ILE A 418 26.56 0.53 11.06
C ILE A 418 26.68 -0.92 11.51
N LEU A 419 25.62 -1.43 12.13
CA LEU A 419 25.63 -2.71 12.82
C LEU A 419 25.18 -3.84 11.89
N SER A 420 25.65 -5.05 12.20
CA SER A 420 25.09 -6.29 11.66
C SER A 420 23.99 -6.80 12.60
N TYR A 421 22.97 -7.44 12.05
CA TYR A 421 21.77 -7.84 12.79
C TYR A 421 21.46 -9.32 12.60
N THR A 422 20.88 -9.94 13.62
CA THR A 422 20.20 -11.23 13.49
C THR A 422 18.69 -10.98 13.48
N ILE A 423 17.99 -11.44 12.45
CA ILE A 423 16.55 -11.21 12.24
C ILE A 423 15.78 -12.54 12.15
N PRO A 424 14.48 -12.55 12.49
CA PRO A 424 13.62 -13.71 12.25
C PRO A 424 13.40 -13.96 10.74
N LYS A 425 13.24 -15.22 10.34
CA LYS A 425 12.89 -15.57 8.95
C LYS A 425 11.47 -15.11 8.59
N GLY A 426 11.19 -14.94 7.30
CA GLY A 426 9.85 -14.59 6.82
C GLY A 426 9.34 -13.22 7.30
N THR A 427 10.23 -12.34 7.76
CA THR A 427 9.88 -11.08 8.43
C THR A 427 10.46 -9.90 7.67
N ALA A 428 9.68 -8.83 7.54
CA ALA A 428 10.12 -7.59 6.92
C ALA A 428 11.15 -6.85 7.78
N TYR A 429 12.00 -6.04 7.15
CA TYR A 429 13.00 -5.26 7.88
C TYR A 429 13.34 -3.93 7.20
N LEU A 430 13.88 -3.01 7.97
CA LEU A 430 14.32 -1.69 7.54
C LEU A 430 15.84 -1.57 7.66
N LEU A 431 16.52 -1.45 6.53
CA LEU A 431 17.93 -1.10 6.47
C LEU A 431 18.07 0.41 6.66
N GLU A 432 18.96 0.84 7.54
CA GLU A 432 19.21 2.26 7.80
C GLU A 432 20.69 2.52 8.08
N GLY A 433 21.22 3.60 7.50
CA GLY A 433 22.60 4.02 7.66
C GLY A 433 22.70 5.54 7.67
N THR A 434 23.85 6.05 8.12
CA THR A 434 24.16 7.49 8.08
C THR A 434 25.59 7.69 7.57
N ALA A 435 25.81 8.83 6.95
CA ALA A 435 27.12 9.26 6.47
C ALA A 435 27.24 10.76 6.60
N SER A 436 28.47 11.24 6.54
CA SER A 436 28.81 12.65 6.49
C SER A 436 29.71 12.92 5.29
N ASP A 437 29.69 14.18 4.86
CA ASP A 437 30.51 14.68 3.77
C ASP A 437 31.25 15.93 4.25
N ALA A 438 32.55 16.00 4.01
CA ALA A 438 33.37 17.11 4.49
C ALA A 438 33.18 18.39 3.65
N ASP A 439 32.71 18.24 2.41
CA ASP A 439 32.46 19.35 1.48
C ASP A 439 30.99 19.84 1.56
N GLU A 440 30.18 19.24 2.44
CA GLU A 440 28.76 19.51 2.65
C GLU A 440 27.91 19.26 1.39
N ASP A 441 28.38 18.38 0.50
CA ASP A 441 27.63 17.99 -0.70
C ASP A 441 26.39 17.16 -0.33
N THR A 442 25.37 17.20 -1.20
CA THR A 442 24.20 16.33 -1.03
C THR A 442 24.57 14.89 -1.34
N LEU A 443 24.46 14.03 -0.33
CA LEU A 443 24.74 12.61 -0.45
C LEU A 443 23.55 11.82 -1.01
N LEU A 444 23.86 10.86 -1.87
CA LEU A 444 22.91 9.87 -2.35
C LEU A 444 23.25 8.48 -1.83
N TYR A 445 22.21 7.75 -1.47
CA TYR A 445 22.27 6.50 -0.75
C TYR A 445 21.68 5.36 -1.58
N ARG A 446 22.29 4.18 -1.47
CA ARG A 446 21.74 2.91 -1.92
C ARG A 446 21.99 1.84 -0.86
N TRP A 447 21.13 0.84 -0.88
CA TRP A 447 21.33 -0.43 -0.19
C TRP A 447 21.35 -1.52 -1.24
N GLU A 448 22.45 -2.25 -1.39
CA GLU A 448 22.62 -3.24 -2.44
C GLU A 448 23.08 -4.58 -1.86
N GLN A 449 22.66 -5.70 -2.43
CA GLN A 449 23.13 -7.00 -1.96
C GLN A 449 24.48 -7.36 -2.56
N ALA A 450 25.30 -8.04 -1.77
CA ALA A 450 26.61 -8.56 -2.16
C ALA A 450 26.62 -10.11 -2.15
N ASP A 451 25.45 -10.72 -2.27
CA ASP A 451 25.25 -12.17 -2.20
C ASP A 451 25.32 -12.77 -3.61
N SER A 452 26.48 -13.32 -3.97
CA SER A 452 26.62 -14.07 -5.22
C SER A 452 25.85 -15.40 -5.18
N ARG A 453 25.34 -15.83 -6.33
CA ARG A 453 24.73 -17.16 -6.47
C ARG A 453 25.80 -18.26 -6.57
N THR A 454 25.48 -19.48 -6.14
CA THR A 454 26.35 -20.65 -6.39
C THR A 454 25.65 -21.81 -7.09
N ASN A 455 24.32 -21.80 -7.19
CA ASN A 455 23.48 -22.87 -7.73
C ASN A 455 22.47 -22.32 -8.76
N SER A 456 21.60 -23.18 -9.30
CA SER A 456 20.50 -22.78 -10.19
C SER A 456 19.64 -21.66 -9.60
N TYR A 457 19.32 -20.66 -10.41
CA TYR A 457 18.59 -19.48 -9.96
C TYR A 457 17.07 -19.59 -10.16
N SER A 458 16.33 -19.14 -9.15
CA SER A 458 14.91 -18.86 -9.21
C SER A 458 14.56 -17.73 -8.24
N PHE A 459 13.54 -16.94 -8.58
CA PHE A 459 12.95 -16.01 -7.63
C PHE A 459 12.27 -16.80 -6.51
N SER A 460 12.89 -16.83 -5.33
CA SER A 460 12.40 -17.68 -4.25
C SER A 460 12.77 -17.14 -2.87
N PRO A 461 11.81 -17.05 -1.93
CA PRO A 461 12.13 -16.75 -0.53
C PRO A 461 12.94 -17.88 0.13
N ASN A 462 12.95 -19.09 -0.46
CA ASN A 462 13.68 -20.25 0.05
C ASN A 462 15.07 -20.40 -0.57
N ALA A 463 15.51 -19.46 -1.40
CA ALA A 463 16.84 -19.48 -1.99
C ALA A 463 17.92 -19.42 -0.91
N LYS A 464 18.89 -20.35 -0.95
CA LYS A 464 19.99 -20.44 0.02
C LYS A 464 21.21 -19.60 -0.35
N THR A 465 21.29 -19.14 -1.59
CA THR A 465 22.39 -18.33 -2.15
C THR A 465 21.82 -17.26 -3.08
N GLY A 466 22.62 -16.29 -3.53
CA GLY A 466 22.19 -15.23 -4.43
C GLY A 466 21.37 -14.13 -3.74
N ALA A 467 21.15 -13.05 -4.48
CA ALA A 467 20.35 -11.91 -4.05
C ALA A 467 18.84 -12.19 -4.07
N ILE A 468 18.16 -11.66 -3.06
CA ILE A 468 16.71 -11.67 -2.83
C ILE A 468 16.06 -10.29 -3.04
N ALA A 469 16.85 -9.28 -3.39
CA ALA A 469 16.38 -7.92 -3.66
C ALA A 469 17.14 -7.31 -4.83
N ARG A 470 16.40 -6.66 -5.73
CA ARG A 470 16.95 -5.91 -6.87
C ARG A 470 17.77 -4.68 -6.39
N SER A 471 18.70 -4.22 -7.21
CA SER A 471 19.34 -2.91 -7.00
C SER A 471 18.39 -1.76 -7.36
N LEU A 472 18.38 -0.68 -6.57
CA LEU A 472 17.54 0.49 -6.82
C LEU A 472 18.40 1.73 -7.08
N PRO A 473 17.95 2.64 -7.96
CA PRO A 473 18.65 3.91 -8.20
C PRO A 473 18.95 4.66 -6.89
N PRO A 474 20.09 5.38 -6.82
CA PRO A 474 20.43 6.23 -5.69
C PRO A 474 19.33 7.23 -5.36
N SER A 475 19.14 7.51 -4.07
CA SER A 475 18.20 8.52 -3.59
C SER A 475 18.74 9.27 -2.38
N ILE A 476 18.13 10.38 -2.02
CA ILE A 476 18.44 11.10 -0.76
C ILE A 476 18.01 10.33 0.49
N ASN A 477 17.30 9.20 0.35
CA ASN A 477 16.82 8.41 1.47
C ASN A 477 17.83 7.33 1.85
N SER A 478 18.40 7.44 3.06
CA SER A 478 19.35 6.45 3.59
C SER A 478 18.69 5.17 4.13
N LYS A 479 17.35 5.12 4.11
CA LYS A 479 16.54 4.00 4.60
C LYS A 479 15.94 3.18 3.45
N ARG A 480 15.95 1.85 3.59
CA ARG A 480 15.32 0.93 2.63
C ARG A 480 14.58 -0.20 3.34
N TYR A 481 13.29 -0.32 3.07
CA TYR A 481 12.47 -1.45 3.51
C TYR A 481 12.68 -2.67 2.60
N ILE A 482 12.72 -3.87 3.20
CA ILE A 482 12.77 -5.14 2.48
C ILE A 482 11.59 -6.05 2.90
N PRO A 483 10.68 -6.41 1.97
CA PRO A 483 10.53 -5.79 0.64
C PRO A 483 10.06 -4.32 0.78
N ARG A 484 9.82 -3.63 -0.35
CA ARG A 484 9.29 -2.26 -0.37
C ARG A 484 8.12 -2.07 0.59
N LEU A 485 8.07 -0.90 1.22
CA LEU A 485 7.06 -0.56 2.23
C LEU A 485 5.63 -0.80 1.73
N SER A 486 5.32 -0.43 0.48
CA SER A 486 4.00 -0.67 -0.11
C SER A 486 3.59 -2.15 -0.11
N ARG A 487 4.55 -3.07 -0.26
CA ARG A 487 4.32 -4.52 -0.19
C ARG A 487 4.23 -5.03 1.24
N ILE A 488 4.99 -4.43 2.16
CA ILE A 488 4.86 -4.74 3.59
C ILE A 488 3.45 -4.37 4.06
N VAL A 489 2.97 -3.18 3.69
CA VAL A 489 1.65 -2.67 4.04
C VAL A 489 0.52 -3.52 3.43
N SER A 490 0.70 -4.05 2.22
CA SER A 490 -0.26 -4.98 1.60
C SER A 490 -0.16 -6.42 2.12
N GLY A 491 0.81 -6.72 3.00
CA GLY A 491 1.06 -8.07 3.53
C GLY A 491 1.79 -9.02 2.56
N GLU A 492 2.30 -8.51 1.45
CA GLU A 492 3.01 -9.28 0.42
C GLU A 492 4.52 -9.36 0.67
N LEU A 493 4.94 -10.11 1.69
CA LEU A 493 6.35 -10.17 2.07
C LEU A 493 7.24 -10.98 1.11
N THR A 494 6.65 -11.89 0.32
CA THR A 494 7.38 -12.77 -0.58
C THR A 494 6.92 -12.64 -2.03
N GLN A 495 7.79 -12.97 -3.00
CA GLN A 495 7.44 -12.96 -4.42
C GLN A 495 8.27 -14.00 -5.19
N THR A 496 7.62 -14.89 -5.94
CA THR A 496 8.28 -15.94 -6.74
C THR A 496 8.11 -15.78 -8.25
N HIS A 497 7.20 -14.91 -8.67
CA HIS A 497 6.89 -14.65 -10.08
C HIS A 497 6.74 -13.13 -10.26
N PRO A 498 7.85 -12.37 -10.33
CA PRO A 498 7.76 -10.95 -10.62
C PRO A 498 7.17 -10.69 -11.99
N ALA A 499 6.31 -9.67 -12.06
CA ALA A 499 5.99 -9.04 -13.32
C ALA A 499 7.25 -8.39 -13.92
N GLN A 500 7.28 -8.26 -15.24
CA GLN A 500 8.29 -7.46 -15.92
C GLN A 500 8.21 -6.00 -15.44
N ASN A 501 9.36 -5.34 -15.27
CA ASN A 501 9.51 -4.01 -14.65
C ASN A 501 9.15 -3.96 -13.16
N SER A 502 8.93 -5.12 -12.52
CA SER A 502 8.80 -5.19 -11.07
C SER A 502 10.11 -4.79 -10.41
N ALA A 503 9.99 -4.13 -9.25
CA ALA A 503 11.12 -3.90 -8.39
C ALA A 503 11.63 -5.16 -7.66
N TRP A 504 11.01 -6.32 -7.91
CA TRP A 504 11.17 -7.62 -7.25
C TRP A 504 12.10 -7.66 -6.03
N GLU A 505 11.48 -7.95 -4.89
CA GLU A 505 12.17 -8.17 -3.62
C GLU A 505 11.40 -9.22 -2.83
N THR A 506 12.07 -9.96 -1.96
CA THR A 506 11.43 -10.92 -1.06
C THR A 506 12.17 -10.97 0.27
N VAL A 507 11.44 -11.24 1.36
CA VAL A 507 12.08 -11.75 2.58
C VAL A 507 12.56 -13.19 2.35
N THR A 508 13.46 -13.67 3.21
CA THR A 508 13.93 -15.07 3.16
C THR A 508 13.26 -15.92 4.25
N ASN A 509 12.82 -17.11 3.87
CA ASN A 509 12.14 -18.08 4.73
C ASN A 509 13.07 -19.18 5.24
N VAL A 510 14.36 -19.09 4.93
CA VAL A 510 15.40 -20.05 5.33
C VAL A 510 16.50 -19.34 6.10
N GLY A 511 17.12 -20.02 7.05
CA GLY A 511 18.27 -19.47 7.75
C GLY A 511 19.47 -19.32 6.81
N ARG A 512 19.99 -18.11 6.70
CA ARG A 512 21.19 -17.77 5.94
C ARG A 512 21.67 -16.36 6.30
N THR A 513 22.94 -16.07 6.00
CA THR A 513 23.47 -14.72 6.09
C THR A 513 23.31 -14.00 4.77
N LEU A 514 22.67 -12.83 4.81
CA LEU A 514 22.59 -11.87 3.71
C LEU A 514 23.68 -10.81 3.90
N ASN A 515 24.30 -10.37 2.81
CA ASN A 515 25.35 -9.35 2.83
C ASN A 515 24.79 -8.10 2.14
N TRP A 516 24.64 -7.01 2.91
CA TRP A 516 24.05 -5.76 2.45
C TRP A 516 25.09 -4.65 2.49
N SER A 517 25.37 -4.04 1.34
CA SER A 517 26.24 -2.89 1.19
C SER A 517 25.44 -1.60 1.28
N PHE A 518 25.71 -0.78 2.29
CA PHE A 518 25.27 0.61 2.34
C PHE A 518 26.25 1.43 1.50
N VAL A 519 25.77 1.96 0.38
CA VAL A 519 26.56 2.68 -0.62
C VAL A 519 26.18 4.15 -0.54
N VAL A 520 27.19 5.00 -0.45
CA VAL A 520 27.06 6.45 -0.40
C VAL A 520 27.87 7.04 -1.54
N SER A 521 27.21 7.84 -2.36
CA SER A 521 27.85 8.64 -3.40
C SER A 521 27.68 10.10 -3.06
N ASP A 522 28.79 10.83 -3.10
CA ASP A 522 28.74 12.29 -3.06
C ASP A 522 28.54 12.84 -4.48
N ARG A 523 28.34 14.16 -4.55
CA ARG A 523 28.30 14.90 -5.79
C ARG A 523 28.94 16.24 -5.59
N ASN A 524 30.16 16.37 -6.10
CA ASN A 524 30.76 17.69 -6.16
C ASN A 524 29.89 18.60 -7.01
N THR A 525 29.32 19.65 -6.39
CA THR A 525 28.51 20.68 -7.04
C THR A 525 29.31 21.57 -8.00
N SER A 526 30.62 21.32 -8.16
CA SER A 526 31.49 21.89 -9.18
C SER A 526 31.04 21.55 -10.61
N ALA A 527 31.30 22.50 -11.52
CA ALA A 527 31.00 22.37 -12.93
C ALA A 527 31.74 21.23 -13.66
N THR A 528 32.64 20.49 -13.01
CA THR A 528 33.37 19.36 -13.63
C THR A 528 32.67 18.00 -13.52
N THR A 529 31.58 17.92 -12.74
CA THR A 529 30.74 16.72 -12.51
C THR A 529 31.54 15.43 -12.26
N VAL A 530 32.33 15.44 -11.18
CA VAL A 530 33.04 14.26 -10.68
C VAL A 530 32.46 13.88 -9.32
N GLY A 531 32.34 12.58 -9.06
CA GLY A 531 31.84 12.05 -7.80
C GLY A 531 32.66 10.86 -7.31
N ASN A 532 32.54 10.62 -6.02
CA ASN A 532 33.15 9.55 -5.29
C ASN A 532 32.08 8.64 -4.69
N THR A 533 32.44 7.38 -4.49
CA THR A 533 31.56 6.37 -3.94
C THR A 533 32.28 5.62 -2.84
N THR A 534 31.62 5.48 -1.71
CA THR A 534 32.04 4.68 -0.57
C THR A 534 30.96 3.66 -0.25
N TYR A 535 31.32 2.48 0.24
CA TYR A 535 30.35 1.54 0.77
C TYR A 535 30.88 0.76 1.96
N LYS A 536 29.96 0.35 2.82
CA LYS A 536 30.21 -0.56 3.96
C LYS A 536 29.19 -1.69 3.92
N THR A 537 29.69 -2.93 3.98
CA THR A 537 28.88 -4.15 3.95
C THR A 537 28.63 -4.66 5.36
N ILE A 538 27.36 -4.81 5.71
CA ILE A 538 26.90 -5.45 6.94
C ILE A 538 26.33 -6.84 6.66
N GLN A 539 26.19 -7.62 7.72
CA GLN A 539 25.53 -8.91 7.67
C GLN A 539 24.15 -8.81 8.30
N VAL A 540 23.16 -9.36 7.60
CA VAL A 540 21.83 -9.63 8.14
C VAL A 540 21.69 -11.15 8.21
N VAL A 541 21.87 -11.69 9.41
CA VAL A 541 21.79 -13.13 9.69
C VAL A 541 20.33 -13.48 9.91
N VAL A 542 19.75 -14.27 9.01
CA VAL A 542 18.39 -14.77 9.19
C VAL A 542 18.43 -16.04 10.02
N ASN A 543 17.75 -16.00 11.17
CA ASN A 543 17.65 -17.11 12.11
C ASN A 543 16.63 -18.14 11.61
N ASP A 544 17.01 -19.42 11.58
CA ASP A 544 16.14 -20.52 11.12
C ASP A 544 15.10 -20.96 12.16
N LYS A 545 15.30 -20.62 13.43
CA LYS A 545 14.45 -21.00 14.58
C LYS A 545 13.47 -19.93 15.05
N ALA A 546 13.56 -18.71 14.52
CA ALA A 546 12.69 -17.59 14.85
C ALA A 546 11.96 -17.06 13.62
N GLY A 547 10.74 -16.55 13.82
CA GLY A 547 9.89 -15.97 12.78
C GLY A 547 8.83 -16.91 12.20
N PRO A 548 7.86 -16.36 11.46
CA PRO A 548 7.74 -14.94 11.11
C PRO A 548 7.19 -14.07 12.25
N PHE A 549 7.79 -12.90 12.48
CA PHE A 549 7.24 -11.88 13.38
C PHE A 549 6.12 -11.14 12.64
N SER A 550 4.92 -11.10 13.24
CA SER A 550 3.72 -10.60 12.55
C SER A 550 2.70 -9.97 13.51
N VAL A 551 1.90 -9.03 13.00
CA VAL A 551 0.80 -8.43 13.76
C VAL A 551 -0.43 -9.35 13.69
N LEU A 552 -1.03 -9.64 14.85
CA LEU A 552 -2.17 -10.55 14.99
C LEU A 552 -3.51 -9.82 15.19
N SER A 553 -3.49 -8.59 15.72
CA SER A 553 -4.68 -7.75 15.92
C SER A 553 -5.02 -6.91 14.69
N HIS A 554 -6.23 -6.33 14.65
CA HIS A 554 -6.66 -5.36 13.61
C HIS A 554 -6.57 -5.95 12.19
N THR A 555 -7.13 -7.15 12.04
CA THR A 555 -7.19 -7.92 10.77
C THR A 555 -8.41 -7.58 9.92
N THR A 556 -9.39 -6.88 10.49
CA THR A 556 -10.55 -6.26 9.86
C THR A 556 -10.57 -4.76 10.16
N PRO A 557 -11.31 -3.93 9.39
CA PRO A 557 -11.39 -2.51 9.64
C PRO A 557 -11.88 -2.21 11.06
N SER A 558 -11.40 -1.12 11.66
CA SER A 558 -11.64 -0.78 13.06
C SER A 558 -11.60 0.73 13.27
N ASN A 559 -12.40 1.23 14.22
CA ASN A 559 -12.37 2.63 14.64
C ASN A 559 -11.55 2.75 15.92
N TRP A 560 -10.66 3.74 15.96
CA TRP A 560 -9.86 4.12 17.12
C TRP A 560 -10.19 5.56 17.49
N TYR A 561 -10.25 5.81 18.79
CA TYR A 561 -10.73 7.07 19.34
C TYR A 561 -9.61 7.75 20.10
N VAL A 562 -9.36 9.04 19.83
CA VAL A 562 -8.32 9.81 20.54
C VAL A 562 -8.58 9.75 22.05
N GLY A 563 -7.52 9.50 22.83
CA GLY A 563 -7.59 9.33 24.28
C GLY A 563 -8.04 7.93 24.74
N GLN A 564 -8.63 7.10 23.88
CA GLN A 564 -8.98 5.72 24.23
C GLN A 564 -7.78 4.78 24.17
N THR A 565 -7.89 3.65 24.88
CA THR A 565 -6.82 2.66 24.97
C THR A 565 -7.13 1.45 24.11
N GLU A 566 -6.27 1.21 23.11
CA GLU A 566 -6.38 0.11 22.17
C GLU A 566 -5.45 -1.04 22.54
N THR A 567 -5.91 -2.28 22.33
CA THR A 567 -5.08 -3.46 22.56
C THR A 567 -4.51 -3.98 21.25
N ILE A 568 -3.19 -3.89 21.10
CA ILE A 568 -2.46 -4.48 19.98
C ILE A 568 -1.85 -5.82 20.36
N ARG A 569 -1.84 -6.76 19.41
CA ARG A 569 -1.26 -8.11 19.58
C ARG A 569 -0.37 -8.48 18.41
N TRP A 570 0.72 -9.18 18.69
CA TRP A 570 1.68 -9.68 17.70
C TRP A 570 2.23 -11.04 18.10
N ASP A 571 2.72 -11.78 17.11
CA ASP A 571 3.48 -13.01 17.35
C ASP A 571 4.94 -12.65 17.67
N VAL A 572 5.37 -12.94 18.90
CA VAL A 572 6.76 -12.73 19.34
C VAL A 572 7.72 -13.60 18.52
N ALA A 573 7.27 -14.78 18.06
CA ALA A 573 8.00 -15.65 17.13
C ALA A 573 9.47 -15.92 17.51
N ASN A 574 9.76 -16.14 18.79
CA ASN A 574 11.11 -16.34 19.37
C ASN A 574 12.09 -15.16 19.13
N THR A 575 11.60 -13.95 18.85
CA THR A 575 12.46 -12.78 18.62
C THR A 575 13.05 -12.19 19.92
N ASP A 576 12.46 -12.53 21.06
CA ASP A 576 12.85 -12.09 22.41
C ASP A 576 13.93 -12.97 23.06
N SER A 577 14.35 -14.04 22.38
CA SER A 577 15.28 -15.06 22.87
C SER A 577 16.47 -15.30 21.92
N ASP A 578 17.37 -16.21 22.33
CA ASP A 578 18.58 -16.62 21.60
C ASP A 578 19.43 -15.43 21.10
N ASN A 579 19.85 -15.48 19.83
CA ASN A 579 20.74 -14.49 19.21
C ASN A 579 20.00 -13.26 18.67
N ILE A 580 18.65 -13.24 18.69
CA ILE A 580 17.87 -12.04 18.31
C ILE A 580 17.67 -11.16 19.55
N ASN A 581 17.18 -11.75 20.65
CA ASN A 581 17.14 -11.16 21.98
C ASN A 581 16.56 -9.74 22.09
N VAL A 582 15.57 -9.40 21.26
CA VAL A 582 14.92 -8.07 21.30
C VAL A 582 13.96 -8.00 22.47
N LYS A 583 14.27 -7.14 23.44
CA LYS A 583 13.48 -6.98 24.68
C LYS A 583 12.34 -5.99 24.55
N THR A 584 12.49 -4.99 23.69
CA THR A 584 11.51 -3.93 23.52
C THR A 584 11.17 -3.66 22.06
N ILE A 585 9.98 -3.14 21.82
CA ILE A 585 9.46 -2.71 20.52
C ILE A 585 8.92 -1.28 20.62
N SER A 586 8.85 -0.61 19.48
CA SER A 586 8.09 0.62 19.30
C SER A 586 6.89 0.39 18.41
N VAL A 587 5.88 1.23 18.55
CA VAL A 587 4.69 1.24 17.70
C VAL A 587 4.59 2.59 17.01
N LEU A 588 4.65 2.55 15.69
CA LEU A 588 4.55 3.70 14.81
C LEU A 588 3.19 3.69 14.12
N PHE A 589 2.69 4.87 13.76
CA PHE A 589 1.42 5.04 13.08
C PHE A 589 1.58 5.86 11.80
N SER A 590 0.75 5.49 10.83
CA SER A 590 0.64 6.07 9.51
C SER A 590 -0.77 6.59 9.33
N GLU A 591 -0.89 7.84 8.92
CA GLU A 591 -2.17 8.47 8.56
C GLU A 591 -2.52 8.38 7.07
N ASP A 592 -1.59 7.92 6.24
CA ASP A 592 -1.57 8.02 4.78
C ASP A 592 -1.59 6.63 4.10
N GLY A 593 -2.30 5.67 4.70
CA GLY A 593 -2.45 4.32 4.14
C GLY A 593 -1.19 3.46 4.24
N GLY A 594 -0.20 3.85 5.03
CA GLY A 594 1.09 3.17 5.14
C GLY A 594 2.17 3.70 4.20
N ALA A 595 1.96 4.85 3.55
CA ALA A 595 2.99 5.48 2.72
C ALA A 595 4.16 6.02 3.58
N THR A 596 3.85 6.57 4.75
CA THR A 596 4.83 6.97 5.77
C THR A 596 4.37 6.57 7.18
N PHE A 597 5.31 6.28 8.07
CA PHE A 597 5.04 5.98 9.49
C PHE A 597 5.64 7.08 10.37
N SER A 598 5.00 8.25 10.32
CA SER A 598 5.54 9.51 10.85
C SER A 598 5.23 9.75 12.32
N HIS A 599 4.27 9.01 12.90
CA HIS A 599 3.83 9.18 14.28
C HIS A 599 4.35 8.04 15.15
N THR A 600 4.81 8.35 16.37
CA THR A 600 5.20 7.35 17.35
C THR A 600 4.10 7.25 18.41
N LEU A 601 3.42 6.11 18.49
CA LEU A 601 2.38 5.88 19.50
C LEU A 601 2.98 5.47 20.85
N ALA A 602 4.01 4.62 20.83
CA ALA A 602 4.68 4.14 22.03
C ALA A 602 6.09 3.59 21.73
N THR A 603 6.97 3.62 22.73
CA THR A 603 8.33 3.08 22.71
C THR A 603 8.60 2.30 23.99
N GLY A 604 9.65 1.47 24.01
CA GLY A 604 10.05 0.70 25.19
C GLY A 604 9.05 -0.38 25.61
N ILE A 605 8.13 -0.79 24.72
CA ILE A 605 7.12 -1.80 25.03
C ILE A 605 7.79 -3.17 25.14
N PRO A 606 7.58 -3.96 26.19
CA PRO A 606 8.10 -5.32 26.28
C PRO A 606 7.69 -6.19 25.09
N ASN A 607 8.65 -6.91 24.49
CA ASN A 607 8.38 -7.83 23.38
C ASN A 607 7.75 -9.15 23.88
N ASN A 608 6.52 -9.08 24.40
CA ASN A 608 5.80 -10.22 25.00
C ASN A 608 4.47 -10.57 24.31
N GLY A 609 4.19 -9.96 23.16
CA GLY A 609 3.08 -10.30 22.26
C GLY A 609 1.80 -9.48 22.44
N THR A 610 1.75 -8.57 23.41
CA THR A 610 0.57 -7.71 23.64
C THR A 610 0.94 -6.38 24.25
N ALA A 611 0.23 -5.32 23.87
CA ALA A 611 0.35 -4.02 24.51
C ALA A 611 -0.97 -3.26 24.48
N LYS A 612 -1.19 -2.45 25.51
CA LYS A 612 -2.28 -1.47 25.58
C LYS A 612 -1.69 -0.10 25.26
N ILE A 613 -2.26 0.60 24.29
CA ILE A 613 -1.76 1.88 23.79
C ILE A 613 -2.89 2.89 23.85
N THR A 614 -2.68 3.96 24.60
CA THR A 614 -3.57 5.11 24.58
C THR A 614 -3.30 5.91 23.31
N ILE A 615 -4.34 6.15 22.51
CA ILE A 615 -4.24 6.87 21.25
C ILE A 615 -3.97 8.35 21.54
N PRO A 616 -2.79 8.90 21.18
CA PRO A 616 -2.49 10.30 21.41
C PRO A 616 -3.30 11.18 20.45
N SER A 617 -3.29 12.49 20.70
CA SER A 617 -3.86 13.45 19.74
C SER A 617 -3.02 13.42 18.45
N ILE A 618 -3.56 12.74 17.44
CA ILE A 618 -2.99 12.58 16.09
C ILE A 618 -4.07 12.94 15.06
N PRO A 619 -3.70 13.30 13.82
CA PRO A 619 -4.67 13.65 12.81
C PRO A 619 -5.70 12.54 12.55
N ILE A 620 -6.97 12.96 12.45
CA ILE A 620 -8.09 12.11 12.05
C ILE A 620 -7.85 11.58 10.63
N THR A 621 -8.04 10.27 10.44
CA THR A 621 -7.80 9.59 9.16
C THR A 621 -8.74 8.39 9.01
N ASN A 622 -9.09 8.03 7.78
CA ASN A 622 -9.81 6.81 7.44
C ASN A 622 -8.91 5.75 6.79
N GLN A 623 -7.59 5.98 6.78
CA GLN A 623 -6.58 5.14 6.11
C GLN A 623 -5.44 4.73 7.06
N GLY A 624 -5.70 4.73 8.36
CA GLY A 624 -4.70 4.44 9.39
C GLY A 624 -4.06 3.06 9.28
N LYS A 625 -2.75 3.00 9.53
CA LYS A 625 -1.96 1.76 9.68
C LYS A 625 -0.99 1.91 10.85
N PHE A 626 -0.72 0.84 11.58
CA PHE A 626 0.37 0.82 12.56
C PHE A 626 1.43 -0.22 12.22
N MET A 627 2.67 0.12 12.60
CA MET A 627 3.85 -0.72 12.45
C MET A 627 4.42 -1.01 13.84
N ILE A 628 4.71 -2.28 14.09
CA ILE A 628 5.54 -2.70 15.21
C ILE A 628 6.98 -2.81 14.70
N LYS A 629 7.88 -1.99 15.23
CA LYS A 629 9.32 -1.99 14.91
C LYS A 629 10.11 -2.48 16.13
N ALA A 630 11.06 -3.39 15.92
CA ALA A 630 11.98 -3.81 16.97
C ALA A 630 12.89 -2.65 17.42
N GLU A 631 13.15 -2.53 18.72
CA GLU A 631 14.15 -1.60 19.24
C GLU A 631 15.51 -2.30 19.33
N GLY A 632 16.56 -1.62 18.85
CA GLY A 632 17.91 -2.21 18.76
C GLY A 632 18.07 -3.29 17.68
N ASN A 633 17.07 -3.48 16.81
CA ASN A 633 17.10 -4.40 15.68
C ASN A 633 16.31 -3.79 14.49
N ILE A 634 16.35 -4.43 13.33
CA ILE A 634 15.82 -3.88 12.07
C ILE A 634 14.51 -4.51 11.61
N PHE A 635 14.04 -5.59 12.25
CA PHE A 635 12.82 -6.27 11.83
C PHE A 635 11.55 -5.52 12.28
N LEU A 636 10.47 -5.69 11.52
CA LEU A 636 9.20 -5.01 11.72
C LEU A 636 8.02 -5.79 11.15
N ALA A 637 6.81 -5.41 11.55
CA ALA A 637 5.56 -5.91 10.98
C ALA A 637 4.48 -4.80 10.96
N VAL A 638 3.58 -4.84 9.98
CA VAL A 638 2.48 -3.87 9.81
C VAL A 638 1.14 -4.59 9.96
N ASN A 639 0.14 -3.90 10.51
CA ASN A 639 -1.21 -4.45 10.67
C ASN A 639 -1.93 -4.66 9.32
N LYS A 640 -2.80 -5.67 9.27
CA LYS A 640 -3.40 -6.12 8.00
C LYS A 640 -4.50 -5.18 7.49
N SER A 641 -5.38 -4.70 8.36
CA SER A 641 -6.54 -3.89 7.94
C SER A 641 -6.37 -2.39 8.22
N THR A 642 -7.36 -1.60 7.84
CA THR A 642 -7.35 -0.15 7.97
C THR A 642 -7.92 0.27 9.32
N ILE A 643 -7.36 1.34 9.90
CA ILE A 643 -7.83 1.96 11.12
C ILE A 643 -8.38 3.34 10.81
N THR A 644 -9.58 3.62 11.29
CA THR A 644 -10.16 4.97 11.23
C THR A 644 -9.93 5.64 12.58
N ILE A 645 -9.14 6.72 12.62
CA ILE A 645 -8.99 7.57 13.81
C ILE A 645 -10.16 8.54 13.84
N LYS A 646 -10.81 8.69 14.99
CA LYS A 646 -11.90 9.62 15.26
C LYS A 646 -11.62 10.41 16.54
N GLU A 647 -12.17 11.62 16.64
CA GLU A 647 -12.29 12.31 17.92
C GLU A 647 -13.29 11.58 18.81
N ASN A 648 -13.12 11.71 20.12
CA ASN A 648 -13.98 11.08 21.12
C ASN A 648 -14.49 12.13 22.10
N ASP A 649 -15.40 12.94 21.60
CA ASP A 649 -16.05 14.00 22.36
C ASP A 649 -17.33 13.45 23.02
N ASP A 650 -17.72 14.09 24.12
CA ASP A 650 -19.04 13.97 24.75
C ASP A 650 -19.83 15.18 24.22
N VAL A 651 -20.60 14.95 23.16
CA VAL A 651 -21.22 16.02 22.36
C VAL A 651 -22.38 16.68 23.12
N ASP A 652 -23.12 15.93 23.92
CA ASP A 652 -24.30 16.41 24.66
C ASP A 652 -24.03 16.69 26.15
N GLY A 653 -22.87 16.30 26.67
CA GLY A 653 -22.38 16.61 28.00
C GLY A 653 -22.97 15.74 29.11
N ASP A 654 -23.46 14.55 28.78
CA ASP A 654 -24.18 13.67 29.70
C ASP A 654 -23.25 12.76 30.53
N GLY A 655 -21.96 12.76 30.19
CA GLY A 655 -20.90 11.98 30.84
C GLY A 655 -20.59 10.65 30.17
N ILE A 656 -21.31 10.29 29.10
CA ILE A 656 -21.03 9.19 28.19
C ILE A 656 -20.39 9.79 26.93
N MET A 657 -19.30 9.18 26.46
CA MET A 657 -18.63 9.66 25.25
C MET A 657 -19.42 9.22 24.03
N SER A 658 -19.52 10.04 22.98
CA SER A 658 -20.37 9.78 21.80
C SER A 658 -20.13 8.45 21.08
N ASN A 659 -19.02 7.75 21.35
CA ASN A 659 -18.75 6.43 20.78
C ASN A 659 -19.33 5.25 21.58
N ALA A 660 -19.73 5.49 22.82
CA ALA A 660 -20.35 4.56 23.75
C ALA A 660 -21.76 5.01 24.13
N ASP A 661 -22.24 6.06 23.47
CA ASP A 661 -23.52 6.71 23.69
C ASP A 661 -24.53 6.22 22.65
N ASN A 662 -25.65 5.65 23.10
CA ASN A 662 -26.75 5.24 22.24
C ASN A 662 -27.65 6.42 21.81
N CYS A 663 -27.43 7.63 22.35
CA CYS A 663 -28.01 8.89 21.87
C CYS A 663 -26.97 10.03 21.78
N PRO A 664 -25.99 9.98 20.87
CA PRO A 664 -24.83 10.88 20.83
C PRO A 664 -25.07 12.40 20.79
N GLU A 665 -26.30 12.84 20.52
CA GLU A 665 -26.68 14.25 20.44
C GLU A 665 -27.71 14.66 21.52
N LEU A 666 -28.14 13.73 22.39
CA LEU A 666 -29.20 13.95 23.37
C LEU A 666 -28.90 13.22 24.68
N ALA A 667 -28.58 14.02 25.71
CA ALA A 667 -28.14 13.54 27.00
C ALA A 667 -29.07 12.49 27.63
N ASN A 668 -28.56 11.27 27.80
CA ASN A 668 -29.23 10.14 28.43
C ASN A 668 -28.24 9.28 29.26
N PRO A 669 -27.82 9.76 30.45
CA PRO A 669 -26.76 9.10 31.23
C PRO A 669 -27.07 7.65 31.68
N ASN A 670 -28.33 7.22 31.59
CA ASN A 670 -28.80 5.88 31.92
C ASN A 670 -28.70 4.89 30.74
N GLN A 671 -28.57 5.36 29.50
CA GLN A 671 -28.40 4.54 28.29
C GLN A 671 -29.48 3.44 28.19
N GLU A 672 -30.74 3.79 28.47
CA GLU A 672 -31.88 2.89 28.26
C GLU A 672 -32.04 2.60 26.75
N ASP A 673 -32.35 1.36 26.42
CA ASP A 673 -32.47 0.78 25.08
C ASP A 673 -33.32 -0.49 25.22
N LEU A 674 -34.64 -0.30 25.13
CA LEU A 674 -35.64 -1.31 25.47
C LEU A 674 -35.69 -2.45 24.45
N ASP A 675 -35.58 -2.16 23.14
CA ASP A 675 -35.62 -3.15 22.06
C ASP A 675 -34.24 -3.70 21.66
N ARG A 676 -33.15 -3.02 22.07
CA ARG A 676 -31.75 -3.37 21.83
C ARG A 676 -31.30 -3.24 20.38
N ASP A 677 -31.86 -2.31 19.64
CA ASP A 677 -31.42 -2.01 18.28
C ASP A 677 -30.12 -1.14 18.24
N GLY A 678 -29.77 -0.54 19.38
CA GLY A 678 -28.58 0.30 19.58
C GLY A 678 -28.84 1.81 19.51
N ILE A 679 -30.08 2.23 19.32
CA ILE A 679 -30.60 3.58 19.53
C ILE A 679 -31.17 3.64 20.95
N GLY A 680 -30.88 4.69 21.71
CA GLY A 680 -31.39 4.80 23.07
C GLY A 680 -32.82 5.30 23.13
N ASP A 681 -33.61 4.86 24.13
CA ASP A 681 -35.00 5.29 24.33
C ASP A 681 -35.16 6.83 24.30
N ALA A 682 -34.14 7.59 24.71
CA ALA A 682 -34.21 9.06 24.67
C ALA A 682 -34.31 9.64 23.25
N CYS A 683 -33.75 8.97 22.24
CA CYS A 683 -33.65 9.40 20.85
C CYS A 683 -34.27 8.41 19.85
N ASP A 684 -34.92 7.36 20.34
CA ASP A 684 -35.66 6.39 19.56
C ASP A 684 -37.14 6.79 19.38
N ASP A 685 -37.67 6.52 18.19
CA ASP A 685 -39.07 6.79 17.84
C ASP A 685 -39.99 5.56 17.95
N ASP A 686 -39.45 4.39 18.28
CA ASP A 686 -40.15 3.13 18.57
C ASP A 686 -39.39 2.37 19.68
N TRP A 687 -39.81 2.53 20.95
CA TRP A 687 -39.02 2.02 22.08
C TRP A 687 -39.02 0.50 22.20
N ASP A 688 -40.06 -0.20 21.75
CA ASP A 688 -40.17 -1.65 21.93
C ASP A 688 -39.98 -2.47 20.65
N GLY A 689 -39.79 -1.78 19.52
CA GLY A 689 -39.37 -2.35 18.24
C GLY A 689 -40.46 -3.15 17.53
N ASP A 690 -41.74 -2.88 17.81
CA ASP A 690 -42.86 -3.59 17.20
C ASP A 690 -43.28 -3.04 15.82
N GLY A 691 -42.71 -1.90 15.41
CA GLY A 691 -42.95 -1.22 14.15
C GLY A 691 -44.00 -0.10 14.20
N VAL A 692 -44.50 0.27 15.39
CA VAL A 692 -45.41 1.39 15.63
C VAL A 692 -44.68 2.49 16.41
N HIS A 693 -44.66 3.71 15.87
CA HIS A 693 -44.00 4.81 16.56
C HIS A 693 -44.66 5.15 17.90
N ASN A 694 -43.85 5.48 18.91
CA ASN A 694 -44.26 5.80 20.28
C ASN A 694 -45.47 6.75 20.40
N ASP A 695 -45.57 7.75 19.51
CA ASP A 695 -46.67 8.74 19.49
C ASP A 695 -48.02 8.17 19.01
N ASN A 696 -48.02 7.01 18.34
CA ASN A 696 -49.20 6.34 17.81
C ASN A 696 -49.39 4.93 18.40
N ASP A 697 -48.55 4.54 19.35
CA ASP A 697 -48.57 3.23 19.98
C ASP A 697 -49.44 3.27 21.24
N ASN A 698 -50.41 2.36 21.34
CA ASN A 698 -51.25 2.22 22.52
C ASN A 698 -50.56 1.42 23.65
N CYS A 699 -49.40 0.79 23.39
CA CYS A 699 -48.50 0.24 24.39
C CYS A 699 -47.02 0.57 24.10
N PRO A 700 -46.57 1.85 24.19
CA PRO A 700 -45.24 2.30 23.74
C PRO A 700 -44.00 1.63 24.34
N ARG A 701 -44.17 0.71 25.31
CA ARG A 701 -43.06 0.00 25.97
C ARG A 701 -43.30 -1.51 26.02
N GLN A 702 -44.30 -2.02 25.32
CA GLN A 702 -44.62 -3.44 25.27
C GLN A 702 -45.19 -3.83 23.91
N SER A 703 -44.29 -4.39 23.08
CA SER A 703 -44.55 -4.73 21.69
C SER A 703 -45.92 -5.36 21.44
N ASN A 704 -46.76 -4.68 20.67
CA ASN A 704 -48.07 -5.12 20.25
C ASN A 704 -48.44 -4.57 18.85
N SER A 705 -47.67 -4.96 17.82
CA SER A 705 -47.83 -4.52 16.42
C SER A 705 -49.25 -4.59 15.80
N ASN A 706 -50.19 -5.29 16.45
CA ASN A 706 -51.60 -5.37 16.05
C ASN A 706 -52.47 -4.23 16.60
N GLN A 707 -51.99 -3.49 17.60
CA GLN A 707 -52.62 -2.33 18.24
C GLN A 707 -54.07 -2.65 18.66
N LEU A 708 -54.27 -3.85 19.23
CA LEU A 708 -55.58 -4.22 19.78
C LEU A 708 -55.85 -3.39 21.04
N ASP A 709 -57.10 -2.97 21.17
CA ASP A 709 -57.65 -2.07 22.18
C ASP A 709 -59.15 -2.38 22.25
N LEU A 710 -59.49 -3.33 23.11
CA LEU A 710 -60.80 -3.99 23.19
C LEU A 710 -61.88 -3.02 23.68
N ASP A 711 -61.59 -2.19 24.67
CA ASP A 711 -62.53 -1.23 25.27
C ASP A 711 -62.47 0.18 24.64
N ARG A 712 -61.39 0.48 23.91
CA ARG A 712 -61.13 1.74 23.19
C ARG A 712 -60.81 2.94 24.08
N ASP A 713 -60.17 2.72 25.22
CA ASP A 713 -59.70 3.81 26.09
C ASP A 713 -58.36 4.43 25.62
N GLY A 714 -57.67 3.78 24.68
CA GLY A 714 -56.40 4.19 24.11
C GLY A 714 -55.18 3.52 24.74
N ILE A 715 -55.37 2.59 25.68
CA ILE A 715 -54.38 1.65 26.20
C ILE A 715 -54.55 0.34 25.44
N GLY A 716 -53.47 -0.30 25.01
CA GLY A 716 -53.58 -1.56 24.28
C GLY A 716 -53.80 -2.75 25.18
N ASP A 717 -54.50 -3.77 24.68
CA ASP A 717 -54.86 -5.02 25.39
C ASP A 717 -53.67 -5.65 26.15
N VAL A 718 -52.46 -5.48 25.63
CA VAL A 718 -51.22 -6.09 26.13
C VAL A 718 -50.68 -5.36 27.38
N CYS A 719 -51.01 -4.08 27.55
CA CYS A 719 -50.58 -3.23 28.65
C CYS A 719 -51.76 -2.63 29.46
N ASP A 720 -52.96 -3.13 29.23
CA ASP A 720 -54.17 -2.74 29.94
C ASP A 720 -54.44 -3.66 31.14
N ASP A 721 -54.80 -3.05 32.27
CA ASP A 721 -55.14 -3.74 33.52
C ASP A 721 -56.66 -4.06 33.61
N ASP A 722 -57.49 -3.53 32.70
CA ASP A 722 -58.95 -3.69 32.60
C ASP A 722 -59.38 -3.79 31.12
N LEU A 723 -59.17 -4.97 30.52
CA LEU A 723 -59.23 -5.24 29.07
C LEU A 723 -60.57 -4.86 28.43
N ASP A 724 -61.68 -5.02 29.14
CA ASP A 724 -63.02 -4.81 28.57
C ASP A 724 -63.71 -3.53 29.08
N GLY A 725 -63.05 -2.79 29.97
CA GLY A 725 -63.48 -1.50 30.50
C GLY A 725 -64.71 -1.57 31.39
N ASP A 726 -64.98 -2.72 32.02
CA ASP A 726 -66.15 -2.93 32.87
C ASP A 726 -65.99 -2.35 34.30
N GLY A 727 -64.75 -1.99 34.66
CA GLY A 727 -64.36 -1.43 35.94
C GLY A 727 -63.86 -2.46 36.95
N VAL A 728 -63.67 -3.72 36.54
CA VAL A 728 -63.09 -4.81 37.32
C VAL A 728 -61.74 -5.19 36.71
N PRO A 729 -60.61 -5.06 37.45
CA PRO A 729 -59.30 -5.41 36.91
C PRO A 729 -59.23 -6.87 36.45
N ASN A 730 -58.52 -7.12 35.36
CA ASN A 730 -58.37 -8.43 34.69
C ASN A 730 -58.11 -9.61 35.66
N ASP A 731 -57.28 -9.39 36.68
CA ASP A 731 -56.91 -10.40 37.69
C ASP A 731 -58.07 -10.79 38.64
N SER A 732 -59.14 -9.99 38.68
CA SER A 732 -60.32 -10.16 39.54
C SER A 732 -61.63 -10.26 38.76
N ASP A 733 -61.55 -10.23 37.43
CA ASP A 733 -62.69 -10.29 36.53
C ASP A 733 -62.98 -11.75 36.13
N ASN A 734 -64.23 -12.18 36.29
CA ASN A 734 -64.66 -13.51 35.88
C ASN A 734 -64.99 -13.62 34.37
N CYS A 735 -64.99 -12.50 33.63
CA CYS A 735 -64.99 -12.45 32.16
C CYS A 735 -64.06 -11.34 31.60
N PRO A 736 -62.72 -11.45 31.71
CA PRO A 736 -61.76 -10.39 31.35
C PRO A 736 -61.77 -9.86 29.90
N GLU A 737 -62.57 -10.43 29.00
CA GLU A 737 -62.69 -9.98 27.61
C GLU A 737 -64.14 -9.59 27.24
N ILE A 738 -65.09 -9.64 28.20
CA ILE A 738 -66.52 -9.45 27.94
C ILE A 738 -67.16 -8.60 29.04
N TYR A 739 -67.35 -7.31 28.72
CA TYR A 739 -67.90 -6.31 29.63
C TYR A 739 -69.07 -6.85 30.49
N ASN A 740 -68.81 -7.06 31.77
CA ASN A 740 -69.77 -7.64 32.72
C ASN A 740 -69.65 -7.04 34.15
N PRO A 741 -69.93 -5.73 34.36
CA PRO A 741 -69.62 -5.03 35.62
C PRO A 741 -70.33 -5.59 36.86
N ASN A 742 -71.33 -6.44 36.67
CA ASN A 742 -72.08 -7.10 37.74
C ASN A 742 -71.45 -8.42 38.18
N GLN A 743 -70.46 -8.95 37.46
CA GLN A 743 -69.69 -10.15 37.77
C GLN A 743 -70.61 -11.32 38.16
N ALA A 744 -71.70 -11.49 37.41
CA ALA A 744 -72.67 -12.55 37.67
C ALA A 744 -72.05 -13.91 37.35
N ASP A 745 -72.24 -14.87 38.25
CA ASP A 745 -71.71 -16.24 38.19
C ASP A 745 -72.70 -17.15 38.93
N LEU A 746 -73.60 -17.77 38.17
CA LEU A 746 -74.77 -18.48 38.69
C LEU A 746 -74.42 -19.84 39.32
N ASP A 747 -73.33 -20.49 38.90
CA ASP A 747 -72.89 -21.78 39.44
C ASP A 747 -71.68 -21.67 40.39
N ASN A 748 -71.05 -20.49 40.46
CA ASN A 748 -69.89 -20.13 41.27
C ASN A 748 -68.61 -20.90 40.91
N ASP A 749 -68.39 -21.20 39.62
CA ASP A 749 -67.18 -21.86 39.15
C ASP A 749 -66.01 -20.88 38.88
N GLY A 750 -66.27 -19.57 38.91
CA GLY A 750 -65.30 -18.51 38.67
C GLY A 750 -65.26 -17.99 37.23
N ILE A 751 -66.15 -18.48 36.35
CA ILE A 751 -66.39 -17.98 35.00
C ILE A 751 -67.73 -17.22 35.03
N GLY A 752 -67.76 -15.98 34.52
CA GLY A 752 -68.99 -15.20 34.56
C GLY A 752 -70.04 -15.69 33.57
N ASP A 753 -71.31 -15.47 33.89
CA ASP A 753 -72.48 -15.90 33.09
C ASP A 753 -72.40 -15.48 31.61
N LEU A 754 -71.69 -14.38 31.30
CA LEU A 754 -71.55 -13.85 29.94
C LEU A 754 -70.47 -14.56 29.10
N CYS A 755 -69.49 -15.19 29.74
CA CYS A 755 -68.39 -15.91 29.09
C CYS A 755 -68.42 -17.43 29.39
N ASP A 756 -69.38 -17.89 30.18
CA ASP A 756 -69.59 -19.30 30.47
C ASP A 756 -70.44 -20.01 29.40
N ASN A 757 -70.06 -21.22 29.04
CA ASN A 757 -70.77 -22.08 28.10
C ASN A 757 -71.79 -23.03 28.78
N ASP A 758 -71.83 -23.08 30.11
CA ASP A 758 -72.75 -23.89 30.94
C ASP A 758 -73.19 -23.11 32.19
N ILE A 759 -73.97 -22.04 31.99
CA ILE A 759 -74.23 -20.98 32.99
C ILE A 759 -74.80 -21.52 34.32
N ASP A 760 -75.51 -22.65 34.32
CA ASP A 760 -76.09 -23.19 35.55
C ASP A 760 -75.37 -24.43 36.11
N GLY A 761 -74.30 -24.88 35.46
CA GLY A 761 -73.42 -25.97 35.90
C GLY A 761 -74.10 -27.33 35.96
N ASP A 762 -75.17 -27.56 35.19
CA ASP A 762 -75.89 -28.84 35.17
C ASP A 762 -75.25 -29.90 34.25
N GLY A 763 -74.25 -29.48 33.45
CA GLY A 763 -73.51 -30.31 32.51
C GLY A 763 -74.08 -30.31 31.08
N ILE A 764 -75.04 -29.42 30.78
CA ILE A 764 -75.64 -29.24 29.46
C ILE A 764 -75.29 -27.84 28.94
N ALA A 765 -74.51 -27.78 27.86
CA ALA A 765 -74.12 -26.51 27.27
C ALA A 765 -75.34 -25.62 26.92
N ASN A 766 -75.20 -24.31 27.12
CA ASN A 766 -76.25 -23.29 26.94
C ASN A 766 -76.97 -23.36 25.58
N ASP A 767 -76.30 -23.81 24.52
CA ASP A 767 -76.84 -23.85 23.15
C ASP A 767 -77.81 -25.02 22.92
N ILE A 768 -77.78 -26.02 23.80
CA ILE A 768 -78.64 -27.19 23.78
C ILE A 768 -79.50 -27.31 25.05
N ASP A 769 -79.20 -26.56 26.10
CA ASP A 769 -80.08 -26.43 27.25
C ASP A 769 -81.31 -25.57 26.91
N THR A 770 -82.47 -26.08 27.28
CA THR A 770 -83.76 -25.40 27.07
C THR A 770 -84.34 -24.84 28.37
N SER A 771 -83.67 -25.05 29.51
CA SER A 771 -84.17 -24.74 30.83
C SER A 771 -83.06 -24.39 31.82
N LEU A 772 -82.81 -23.09 31.97
CA LEU A 772 -81.92 -22.58 33.02
C LEU A 772 -82.42 -22.97 34.43
N ASP A 773 -81.66 -23.81 35.10
CA ASP A 773 -81.93 -24.40 36.40
C ASP A 773 -81.20 -23.66 37.52
N TYR A 774 -81.88 -22.63 38.04
CA TYR A 774 -81.48 -21.85 39.23
C TYR A 774 -81.27 -22.69 40.51
N VAL A 775 -81.77 -23.92 40.55
CA VAL A 775 -81.59 -24.91 41.63
C VAL A 775 -81.55 -26.32 41.07
N LEU A 776 -80.66 -27.17 41.59
CA LEU A 776 -80.57 -28.57 41.17
C LEU A 776 -81.26 -29.46 42.21
N ILE A 777 -82.34 -30.14 41.82
CA ILE A 777 -83.22 -30.88 42.73
C ILE A 777 -82.97 -32.39 42.65
N SER A 778 -82.69 -33.03 43.78
CA SER A 778 -82.53 -34.49 43.79
C SER A 778 -83.86 -35.23 43.56
N ASN A 779 -83.85 -36.32 42.81
CA ASN A 779 -85.06 -37.11 42.55
C ASN A 779 -85.29 -38.23 43.59
N ALA A 780 -84.36 -38.41 44.52
CA ALA A 780 -84.47 -39.36 45.64
C ALA A 780 -83.62 -38.91 46.84
N PHE A 781 -83.99 -39.39 48.04
CA PHE A 781 -83.15 -39.30 49.23
C PHE A 781 -83.48 -40.42 50.23
N SER A 782 -82.58 -40.63 51.20
CA SER A 782 -82.61 -41.80 52.08
C SER A 782 -82.54 -41.42 53.57
N PRO A 783 -83.65 -41.05 54.23
CA PRO A 783 -83.68 -40.58 55.63
C PRO A 783 -83.54 -41.72 56.67
N ASN A 784 -82.42 -42.43 56.63
CA ASN A 784 -82.10 -43.60 57.46
C ASN A 784 -81.24 -43.26 58.70
N ASN A 785 -80.84 -41.99 58.86
CA ASN A 785 -79.95 -41.43 59.88
C ASN A 785 -78.50 -41.95 59.80
N ASP A 786 -77.99 -42.30 58.62
CA ASP A 786 -76.59 -42.68 58.41
C ASP A 786 -75.64 -41.49 58.17
N GLY A 787 -76.20 -40.28 58.04
CA GLY A 787 -75.48 -39.03 57.78
C GLY A 787 -75.32 -38.69 56.30
N ILE A 788 -75.79 -39.53 55.36
CA ILE A 788 -75.63 -39.35 53.91
C ILE A 788 -77.00 -39.29 53.25
N HIS A 789 -77.33 -38.15 52.63
CA HIS A 789 -78.64 -37.92 51.97
C HIS A 789 -79.84 -38.15 52.91
N ASP A 790 -79.67 -37.90 54.21
CA ASP A 790 -80.73 -38.00 55.22
C ASP A 790 -81.85 -36.96 55.05
N TYR A 791 -81.57 -35.94 54.25
CA TYR A 791 -82.50 -34.86 53.95
C TYR A 791 -82.68 -34.75 52.45
N PHE A 792 -83.86 -34.29 52.04
CA PHE A 792 -84.10 -33.99 50.63
C PHE A 792 -83.21 -32.81 50.21
N SER A 793 -82.20 -33.07 49.39
CA SER A 793 -81.24 -32.05 48.95
C SER A 793 -81.72 -31.37 47.66
N ILE A 794 -81.78 -30.05 47.73
CA ILE A 794 -81.91 -29.13 46.62
C ILE A 794 -80.66 -28.23 46.68
N LEU A 795 -79.75 -28.43 45.73
CA LEU A 795 -78.55 -27.60 45.56
C LEU A 795 -78.97 -26.17 45.19
N ARG A 796 -78.24 -25.19 45.73
CA ARG A 796 -78.54 -23.75 45.69
C ARG A 796 -79.82 -23.30 46.41
N ALA A 797 -80.59 -24.20 47.05
CA ALA A 797 -81.81 -23.78 47.78
C ALA A 797 -81.56 -22.73 48.88
N GLU A 798 -80.37 -22.74 49.48
CA GLU A 798 -80.01 -21.83 50.58
C GLU A 798 -79.88 -20.37 50.14
N GLU A 799 -79.60 -20.12 48.86
CA GLU A 799 -79.51 -18.78 48.25
C GLU A 799 -80.89 -18.11 48.13
N TYR A 800 -81.96 -18.90 48.24
CA TYR A 800 -83.34 -18.44 48.09
C TYR A 800 -84.10 -18.53 49.43
N PRO A 801 -83.91 -17.56 50.36
CA PRO A 801 -84.49 -17.60 51.71
C PRO A 801 -86.02 -17.51 51.72
N ASN A 802 -86.63 -17.04 50.63
CA ASN A 802 -88.09 -16.97 50.45
C ASN A 802 -88.69 -18.22 49.79
N SER A 803 -87.86 -19.22 49.53
CA SER A 803 -88.29 -20.45 48.86
C SER A 803 -89.37 -21.17 49.65
N THR A 804 -90.20 -21.96 48.99
CA THR A 804 -91.24 -22.76 49.64
C THR A 804 -91.23 -24.16 49.06
N LEU A 805 -91.06 -25.16 49.93
CA LEU A 805 -91.17 -26.56 49.57
C LEU A 805 -92.49 -27.11 50.09
N ARG A 806 -93.29 -27.70 49.19
CA ARG A 806 -94.50 -28.45 49.53
C ARG A 806 -94.37 -29.88 49.02
N ILE A 807 -94.66 -30.84 49.88
CA ILE A 807 -94.64 -32.26 49.54
C ILE A 807 -96.04 -32.84 49.68
N TYR A 808 -96.45 -33.61 48.69
CA TYR A 808 -97.74 -34.27 48.61
C TYR A 808 -97.58 -35.79 48.50
N ASN A 809 -98.46 -36.54 49.16
CA ASN A 809 -98.54 -37.99 48.97
C ASN A 809 -99.24 -38.34 47.64
N GLN A 810 -99.29 -39.64 47.31
CA GLN A 810 -99.91 -40.13 46.07
C GLN A 810 -101.42 -39.85 45.95
N LEU A 811 -102.09 -39.50 47.06
CA LEU A 811 -103.50 -39.10 47.07
C LEU A 811 -103.68 -37.59 46.87
N GLY A 812 -102.59 -36.83 46.67
CA GLY A 812 -102.60 -35.37 46.53
C GLY A 812 -102.72 -34.61 47.86
N GLN A 813 -102.51 -35.27 48.99
CA GLN A 813 -102.61 -34.64 50.32
C GLN A 813 -101.25 -34.06 50.73
N LEU A 814 -101.23 -32.82 51.23
CA LEU A 814 -100.03 -32.16 51.74
C LEU A 814 -99.50 -32.90 52.97
N VAL A 815 -98.25 -33.34 52.92
CA VAL A 815 -97.56 -34.03 54.02
C VAL A 815 -96.48 -33.19 54.69
N TYR A 816 -95.92 -32.21 53.98
CA TYR A 816 -94.91 -31.30 54.51
C TYR A 816 -94.97 -29.96 53.77
N GLU A 817 -94.83 -28.86 54.49
CA GLU A 817 -94.64 -27.52 53.92
C GLU A 817 -93.65 -26.75 54.79
N THR A 818 -92.70 -26.08 54.14
CA THR A 818 -91.84 -25.10 54.82
C THR A 818 -91.51 -23.93 53.90
N LYS A 819 -91.30 -22.76 54.51
CA LYS A 819 -90.71 -21.58 53.87
C LYS A 819 -89.22 -21.50 54.23
N GLY A 820 -88.42 -20.96 53.33
CA GLY A 820 -86.96 -20.92 53.41
C GLY A 820 -86.38 -22.33 53.50
N TYR A 821 -86.56 -23.13 52.45
CA TYR A 821 -86.00 -24.47 52.43
C TYR A 821 -84.47 -24.39 52.35
N LYS A 822 -83.80 -25.11 53.24
CA LYS A 822 -82.36 -25.22 53.44
C LYS A 822 -82.00 -26.68 53.69
N ASN A 823 -82.49 -27.57 52.83
CA ASN A 823 -82.20 -29.00 52.85
C ASN A 823 -82.46 -29.68 54.21
N GLN A 824 -83.52 -29.27 54.89
CA GLN A 824 -83.83 -29.68 56.26
C GLN A 824 -84.96 -30.71 56.38
N TRP A 825 -85.56 -31.17 55.27
CA TRP A 825 -86.64 -32.15 55.35
C TRP A 825 -86.13 -33.59 55.37
N SER A 826 -86.31 -34.26 56.50
CA SER A 826 -85.85 -35.62 56.77
C SER A 826 -86.91 -36.70 56.54
N GLY A 827 -87.90 -36.45 55.66
CA GLY A 827 -89.02 -37.38 55.45
C GLY A 827 -90.05 -37.42 56.59
N MET A 828 -90.07 -36.42 57.47
CA MET A 828 -91.05 -36.30 58.55
C MET A 828 -92.29 -35.54 58.08
N GLY A 829 -93.48 -36.10 58.28
CA GLY A 829 -94.74 -35.43 57.97
C GLY A 829 -95.12 -34.39 59.03
N SER A 830 -96.06 -33.50 58.72
CA SER A 830 -96.55 -32.45 59.64
C SER A 830 -97.14 -32.99 60.95
N ASN A 831 -97.42 -34.29 61.05
CA ASN A 831 -97.86 -34.98 62.26
C ASN A 831 -96.70 -35.47 63.16
N GLY A 832 -95.45 -35.17 62.80
CA GLY A 832 -94.25 -35.59 63.53
C GLY A 832 -93.91 -37.08 63.38
N LYS A 833 -94.48 -37.79 62.40
CA LYS A 833 -94.15 -39.18 62.08
C LYS A 833 -93.43 -39.26 60.73
N LYS A 834 -92.54 -40.25 60.57
CA LYS A 834 -91.96 -40.60 59.27
C LYS A 834 -93.07 -40.91 58.27
N VAL A 835 -93.03 -40.27 57.10
CA VAL A 835 -93.95 -40.60 56.01
C VAL A 835 -93.61 -42.00 55.48
N PRO A 836 -94.54 -42.82 54.98
CA PRO A 836 -94.21 -44.14 54.44
C PRO A 836 -93.18 -44.08 53.30
N GLN A 837 -92.40 -45.14 53.11
CA GLN A 837 -91.55 -45.31 51.93
C GLN A 837 -92.40 -45.23 50.65
N GLY A 838 -91.88 -44.56 49.62
CA GLY A 838 -92.55 -44.44 48.32
C GLY A 838 -92.34 -43.10 47.65
N SER A 839 -93.08 -42.88 46.56
CA SER A 839 -93.00 -41.65 45.77
C SER A 839 -93.90 -40.55 46.32
N TYR A 840 -93.38 -39.34 46.38
CA TYR A 840 -94.08 -38.12 46.75
C TYR A 840 -93.92 -37.08 45.65
N PHE A 841 -94.92 -36.23 45.50
CA PHE A 841 -94.86 -35.13 44.54
C PHE A 841 -94.41 -33.86 45.27
N TYR A 842 -93.36 -33.21 44.78
CA TYR A 842 -92.89 -31.95 45.34
C TYR A 842 -93.30 -30.78 44.45
N ILE A 843 -93.56 -29.64 45.09
CA ILE A 843 -93.63 -28.33 44.46
C ILE A 843 -92.65 -27.45 45.22
N PHE A 844 -91.60 -27.00 44.54
CA PHE A 844 -90.60 -26.09 45.05
C PHE A 844 -90.71 -24.75 44.31
N THR A 845 -90.82 -23.65 45.03
CA THR A 845 -90.93 -22.29 44.45
C THR A 845 -89.89 -21.38 45.08
N LEU A 846 -89.10 -20.65 44.30
CA LEU A 846 -88.06 -19.76 44.85
C LEU A 846 -88.64 -18.54 45.58
N ASP A 847 -89.78 -18.01 45.13
CA ASP A 847 -90.37 -16.75 45.62
C ASP A 847 -91.91 -16.76 45.65
N ASN A 848 -92.54 -17.95 45.62
CA ASN A 848 -94.00 -18.16 45.48
C ASN A 848 -94.61 -17.64 44.16
N THR A 849 -93.82 -17.36 43.12
CA THR A 849 -94.34 -17.13 41.76
C THR A 849 -94.40 -18.43 40.95
N GLU A 850 -95.33 -18.51 39.98
CA GLU A 850 -95.41 -19.68 39.08
C GLU A 850 -94.19 -19.80 38.16
N MET A 851 -93.49 -18.70 37.90
CA MET A 851 -92.35 -18.62 36.98
C MET A 851 -91.14 -19.45 37.46
N TYR A 852 -90.87 -19.45 38.77
CA TYR A 852 -89.76 -20.19 39.39
C TYR A 852 -90.25 -21.41 40.18
N THR A 853 -91.35 -22.00 39.73
CA THR A 853 -91.92 -23.22 40.34
C THR A 853 -91.38 -24.46 39.64
N ARG A 854 -90.60 -25.27 40.35
CA ARG A 854 -90.22 -26.63 39.94
C ARG A 854 -91.16 -27.64 40.58
N LYS A 855 -91.62 -28.59 39.78
CA LYS A 855 -92.52 -29.67 40.22
C LYS A 855 -91.98 -30.99 39.74
N GLY A 856 -91.99 -31.99 40.61
CA GLY A 856 -91.45 -33.28 40.26
C GLY A 856 -91.84 -34.35 41.25
N TRP A 857 -91.33 -35.55 41.00
CA TRP A 857 -91.49 -36.67 41.90
C TRP A 857 -90.19 -36.91 42.63
N ILE A 858 -90.30 -37.16 43.93
CA ILE A 858 -89.21 -37.62 44.76
C ILE A 858 -89.52 -38.99 45.32
N PHE A 859 -88.53 -39.88 45.30
CA PHE A 859 -88.63 -41.18 45.93
C PHE A 859 -87.93 -41.18 47.30
N ILE A 860 -88.63 -41.65 48.33
CA ILE A 860 -88.08 -41.81 49.68
C ILE A 860 -87.79 -43.27 49.93
N ASN A 861 -86.56 -43.57 50.37
CA ASN A 861 -86.11 -44.92 50.74
C ASN A 861 -85.52 -44.91 52.16
N TYR A 862 -86.05 -45.69 53.10
CA TYR A 862 -85.55 -45.72 54.49
C TYR A 862 -84.49 -46.78 54.73
#